data_AF-A0A8I2H8Y8-F1
#
_entry.id   AF-A0A8I2H8Y8-F1
#
_cell.length_a   1.000
_cell.length_b   1.000
_cell.length_c   1.000
_cell.angle_alpha   90.00
_cell.angle_beta   90.00
_cell.angle_gamma   90.00
#
_symmetry.space_group_name_H-M   'P 1'
#
loop_
_entity.id
_entity.type
_entity.pdbx_description
1 polymer ?
#
loop_
_entity_poly.entity_id
_entity_poly.type
_entity_poly.pdbx_seq_one_letter_code
_entity_poly.pdbx_strand_id
1 'polypeptide(L)'
;MSDGDLTNSAEVQIEIIDTTAPRLMTSLPESSATRVSLTGEIQLHFDDNMSASWSSEIGTSECNGAIHIRESGNQTCVEFSVGQTQQEDGYAFSLTPMEPLKAGTEYELTISETVTNFYGTAIAQAEKLTFVTGQKDLLITEISSSRYIDDNRWVEIYNGTDETIDLSNYQLVAESIELENYNDGGTKVFPLKSQLLEPGEYIVVQNEHGPQTWQRSVTSSNQLMLVGDGQFAPAWYISGYVELQNKQGETVDFVRFGESDKAPATPSEWQESAELLPVSNQLGQSLVRTSLLTDTNSISDWQSAAFFTPGGNNDVLCDKDEDLDGIPDCSEQPGGTFAGLPLYEWGARAGVRDIFIEVDYMESNDAGITPHKPALDKVKAAFAAQDIAVHFDVGNLYHQTEGLSPEQHDLGGGEQIPFVQTTTFASSEQAPSILDHKAKHFDLKRRPIFHYMLMANSQEADGSGGSSGLAELFGNDLIISLGNWGLNLESELMTNVTYNYQAGTIMHELGHNLGLYHGGNENTNFKPNHFSVMNYLYQLSGLSTIGNNEGDRYLRRWFRKNENCFPEGSAILNGPTDDITNFVIDYSHGKNLPLDEAKLDESKGLNNPNSEAIDFNCNGSTSDVLVDFNLNDDSENTSILTDYDEWSSLILNFTRFWSGANSGHSHQTTEMRPKRSIMHTDIQLVHEETAPPKAVFEQIKHWSNYQQ
;
A
#
# COMPACT_ATOMS: atom_id res chain seq x y z
N MET A 1 -82.41 -4.19 -54.42
CA MET A 1 -81.74 -4.61 -53.16
C MET A 1 -80.32 -4.07 -53.23
N SER A 2 -79.85 -3.51 -52.11
CA SER A 2 -78.85 -2.45 -51.93
C SER A 2 -77.49 -2.61 -52.67
N ASP A 3 -76.91 -1.46 -52.99
CA ASP A 3 -75.79 -1.11 -53.88
C ASP A 3 -74.40 -1.03 -53.22
N GLY A 4 -74.24 -1.37 -51.95
CA GLY A 4 -72.91 -1.62 -51.37
C GLY A 4 -72.05 -0.39 -51.00
N ASP A 5 -72.59 0.83 -51.00
CA ASP A 5 -71.86 2.00 -50.47
C ASP A 5 -72.17 2.23 -48.98
N LEU A 6 -71.20 1.90 -48.12
CA LEU A 6 -71.17 2.32 -46.71
C LEU A 6 -70.86 3.82 -46.64
N THR A 7 -71.86 4.66 -46.35
CA THR A 7 -71.75 6.13 -46.27
C THR A 7 -71.73 6.70 -44.85
N ASN A 8 -71.47 5.90 -43.81
CA ASN A 8 -71.33 6.42 -42.44
C ASN A 8 -69.85 6.60 -42.07
N SER A 9 -69.32 7.81 -42.26
CA SER A 9 -68.11 8.25 -41.54
C SER A 9 -68.50 8.67 -40.13
N ALA A 10 -67.96 8.01 -39.11
CA ALA A 10 -68.02 8.46 -37.73
C ALA A 10 -66.70 9.18 -37.40
N GLU A 11 -66.78 10.45 -37.05
CA GLU A 11 -65.64 11.18 -36.51
C GLU A 11 -65.48 10.76 -35.05
N VAL A 12 -64.36 10.10 -34.73
CA VAL A 12 -63.99 9.76 -33.37
C VAL A 12 -62.97 10.79 -32.92
N GLN A 13 -63.39 11.71 -32.06
CA GLN A 13 -62.44 12.55 -31.32
C GLN A 13 -61.91 11.73 -30.15
N ILE A 14 -60.62 11.41 -30.20
CA ILE A 14 -59.89 10.78 -29.10
C ILE A 14 -59.09 11.89 -28.43
N GLU A 15 -59.44 12.20 -27.19
CA GLU A 15 -58.65 13.06 -26.33
C GLU A 15 -57.69 12.16 -25.53
N ILE A 16 -56.39 12.32 -25.76
CA ILE A 16 -55.34 11.68 -24.97
C ILE A 16 -54.96 12.71 -23.90
N ILE A 17 -54.99 12.32 -22.62
CA ILE A 17 -54.64 13.16 -21.48
C ILE A 17 -53.53 12.45 -20.72
N ASP A 18 -52.43 13.16 -20.46
CA ASP A 18 -51.38 12.70 -19.55
C ASP A 18 -51.47 13.42 -18.20
N THR A 19 -51.73 12.64 -17.14
CA THR A 19 -51.78 13.14 -15.75
C THR A 19 -50.60 12.65 -14.92
N THR A 20 -49.61 12.01 -15.54
CA THR A 20 -48.39 11.59 -14.85
C THR A 20 -47.42 12.75 -14.78
N ALA A 21 -46.78 12.93 -13.62
CA ALA A 21 -45.79 13.97 -13.43
C ALA A 21 -44.47 13.53 -14.09
N PRO A 22 -43.81 14.40 -14.88
CA PRO A 22 -42.51 14.09 -15.45
C PRO A 22 -41.48 13.87 -14.34
N ARG A 23 -40.51 12.99 -14.55
CA ARG A 23 -39.40 12.71 -13.62
C ARG A 23 -38.08 12.92 -14.33
N LEU A 24 -37.13 13.52 -13.62
CA LEU A 24 -35.74 13.55 -14.07
C LEU A 24 -35.17 12.13 -13.92
N MET A 25 -34.82 11.51 -15.04
CA MET A 25 -34.28 10.15 -15.09
C MET A 25 -32.77 10.17 -14.91
N THR A 26 -32.08 11.08 -15.60
CA THR A 26 -30.63 11.24 -15.50
C THR A 26 -30.24 12.70 -15.67
N SER A 27 -29.13 13.08 -15.04
CA SER A 27 -28.44 14.34 -15.27
C SER A 27 -26.96 14.09 -15.51
N LEU A 28 -26.36 14.81 -16.45
CA LEU A 28 -24.92 14.90 -16.60
C LEU A 28 -24.56 16.40 -16.54
N PRO A 29 -23.80 16.86 -15.52
CA PRO A 29 -23.25 16.07 -14.42
C PRO A 29 -24.33 15.48 -13.48
N GLU A 30 -23.98 14.39 -12.80
CA GLU A 30 -24.75 13.87 -11.67
C GLU A 30 -24.62 14.81 -10.46
N SER A 31 -25.54 14.69 -9.48
CA SER A 31 -25.40 15.46 -8.25
C SER A 31 -24.09 15.12 -7.53
N SER A 32 -23.44 16.14 -7.00
CA SER A 32 -22.14 16.10 -6.33
C SER A 32 -20.97 15.68 -7.23
N ALA A 33 -21.14 15.70 -8.56
CA ALA A 33 -20.03 15.51 -9.48
C ALA A 33 -18.96 16.61 -9.30
N THR A 34 -17.71 16.22 -9.48
CA THR A 34 -16.55 17.11 -9.44
C THR A 34 -15.83 17.09 -10.77
N ARG A 35 -14.96 18.08 -11.01
CA ARG A 35 -14.22 18.23 -12.28
C ARG A 35 -15.14 18.34 -13.50
N VAL A 36 -16.30 18.96 -13.32
CA VAL A 36 -17.24 19.19 -14.43
C VAL A 36 -16.64 20.17 -15.42
N SER A 37 -16.83 19.89 -16.70
CA SER A 37 -16.25 20.70 -17.76
C SER A 37 -16.69 22.16 -17.71
N LEU A 38 -15.76 23.07 -17.98
CA LEU A 38 -16.02 24.50 -18.00
C LEU A 38 -16.89 24.92 -19.19
N THR A 39 -16.83 24.16 -20.29
CA THR A 39 -17.54 24.44 -21.54
C THR A 39 -18.49 23.32 -21.96
N GLY A 40 -18.43 22.19 -21.26
CA GLY A 40 -19.25 21.02 -21.52
C GLY A 40 -20.74 21.31 -21.39
N GLU A 41 -21.51 20.49 -22.08
CA GLU A 41 -22.96 20.54 -22.07
C GLU A 41 -23.52 19.83 -20.84
N ILE A 42 -24.49 20.47 -20.20
CA ILE A 42 -25.28 19.86 -19.13
C ILE A 42 -26.50 19.19 -19.76
N GLN A 43 -26.61 17.88 -19.58
CA GLN A 43 -27.68 17.06 -20.14
C GLN A 43 -28.70 16.73 -19.06
N LEU A 44 -29.99 16.91 -19.34
CA LEU A 44 -31.10 16.53 -18.47
C LEU A 44 -32.08 15.66 -19.26
N HIS A 45 -32.41 14.48 -18.75
CA HIS A 45 -33.34 13.56 -19.40
C HIS A 45 -34.59 13.34 -18.55
N PHE A 46 -35.75 13.55 -19.14
CA PHE A 46 -37.06 13.32 -18.51
C PHE A 46 -37.78 12.13 -19.16
N ASP A 47 -38.54 11.37 -18.37
CA ASP A 47 -39.35 10.21 -18.82
C ASP A 47 -40.64 10.56 -19.57
N ASP A 48 -40.85 11.85 -19.85
CA ASP A 48 -42.10 12.38 -20.42
C ASP A 48 -41.80 13.39 -21.54
N ASN A 49 -42.78 13.62 -22.42
CA ASN A 49 -42.74 14.69 -23.39
C ASN A 49 -42.97 16.03 -22.70
N MET A 50 -42.00 16.92 -22.82
CA MET A 50 -41.96 18.16 -22.04
C MET A 50 -42.62 19.34 -22.76
N SER A 51 -43.23 20.27 -22.01
CA SER A 51 -43.82 21.49 -22.59
C SER A 51 -42.75 22.46 -23.07
N ALA A 52 -42.98 23.09 -24.23
CA ALA A 52 -42.13 24.17 -24.72
C ALA A 52 -42.28 25.49 -23.92
N SER A 53 -43.35 25.65 -23.12
CA SER A 53 -43.74 26.93 -22.51
C SER A 53 -42.75 27.49 -21.50
N TRP A 54 -42.12 26.61 -20.72
CA TRP A 54 -41.11 26.99 -19.73
C TRP A 54 -39.68 26.83 -20.28
N SER A 55 -39.53 26.14 -21.41
CA SER A 55 -38.22 25.87 -21.99
C SER A 55 -37.52 27.13 -22.53
N SER A 56 -38.28 28.16 -22.90
CA SER A 56 -37.76 29.49 -23.25
C SER A 56 -37.33 30.32 -22.05
N GLU A 57 -37.66 29.88 -20.84
CA GLU A 57 -37.31 30.56 -19.58
C GLU A 57 -36.04 29.96 -18.95
N ILE A 58 -35.43 28.96 -19.57
CA ILE A 58 -34.16 28.37 -19.11
C ILE A 58 -33.00 29.31 -19.43
N GLY A 59 -32.07 29.48 -18.48
CA GLY A 59 -30.81 30.20 -18.71
C GLY A 59 -30.92 31.73 -18.68
N THR A 60 -31.96 32.29 -18.03
CA THR A 60 -32.05 33.74 -17.80
C THR A 60 -31.13 34.18 -16.65
N SER A 61 -30.49 35.35 -16.78
CA SER A 61 -29.63 35.92 -15.73
C SER A 61 -30.34 36.26 -14.41
N GLU A 62 -31.68 36.32 -14.38
CA GLU A 62 -32.49 36.65 -13.20
C GLU A 62 -32.83 35.46 -12.27
N CYS A 63 -32.35 34.23 -12.55
CA CYS A 63 -32.62 33.02 -11.75
C CYS A 63 -34.10 32.73 -11.46
N ASN A 64 -35.02 33.21 -12.29
CA ASN A 64 -36.46 33.04 -12.14
C ASN A 64 -37.05 32.00 -13.12
N GLY A 65 -36.20 31.45 -13.99
CA GLY A 65 -36.54 30.39 -14.94
C GLY A 65 -36.86 29.05 -14.29
N ALA A 66 -37.61 28.23 -15.02
CA ALA A 66 -38.02 26.89 -14.60
C ALA A 66 -36.83 25.94 -14.38
N ILE A 67 -35.75 26.12 -15.14
CA ILE A 67 -34.45 25.49 -14.89
C ILE A 67 -33.40 26.58 -14.88
N HIS A 68 -32.59 26.63 -13.83
CA HIS A 68 -31.51 27.60 -13.72
C HIS A 68 -30.31 27.03 -12.97
N ILE A 69 -29.13 27.54 -13.30
CA ILE A 69 -27.86 27.17 -12.67
C ILE A 69 -27.21 28.45 -12.14
N ARG A 70 -26.73 28.39 -10.91
CA ARG A 70 -26.05 29.51 -10.25
C ARG A 70 -24.82 29.04 -9.50
N GLU A 71 -23.84 29.92 -9.40
CA GLU A 71 -22.70 29.75 -8.48
C GLU A 71 -23.23 29.72 -7.03
N SER A 72 -22.78 28.75 -6.23
CA SER A 72 -23.18 28.61 -4.83
C SER A 72 -22.88 29.89 -4.04
N GLY A 73 -23.91 30.44 -3.38
CA GLY A 73 -23.78 31.69 -2.60
C GLY A 73 -23.89 32.98 -3.41
N ASN A 74 -24.02 32.90 -4.74
CA ASN A 74 -24.26 34.05 -5.62
C ASN A 74 -25.74 34.15 -6.03
N GLN A 75 -26.18 35.34 -6.44
CA GLN A 75 -27.56 35.61 -6.90
C GLN A 75 -27.71 35.66 -8.42
N THR A 76 -26.62 35.65 -9.18
CA THR A 76 -26.65 35.69 -10.64
C THR A 76 -26.61 34.28 -11.24
N CYS A 77 -27.48 34.01 -12.20
CA CYS A 77 -27.51 32.74 -12.92
C CYS A 77 -26.60 32.77 -14.15
N VAL A 78 -26.11 31.59 -14.51
CA VAL A 78 -25.35 31.38 -15.75
C VAL A 78 -26.32 31.33 -16.92
N GLU A 79 -25.96 31.99 -18.01
CA GLU A 79 -26.72 31.98 -19.26
C GLU A 79 -26.33 30.77 -20.11
N PHE A 80 -27.34 30.07 -20.64
CA PHE A 80 -27.15 28.86 -21.45
C PHE A 80 -27.91 28.98 -22.76
N SER A 81 -27.34 28.40 -23.81
CA SER A 81 -28.11 27.98 -24.97
C SER A 81 -28.76 26.61 -24.71
N VAL A 82 -29.99 26.44 -25.18
CA VAL A 82 -30.80 25.26 -24.89
C VAL A 82 -31.07 24.49 -26.17
N GLY A 83 -30.51 23.29 -26.25
CA GLY A 83 -30.90 22.24 -27.19
C GLY A 83 -32.02 21.37 -26.61
N GLN A 84 -32.89 20.87 -27.49
CA GLN A 84 -33.98 19.97 -27.13
C GLN A 84 -34.05 18.83 -28.14
N THR A 85 -34.12 17.59 -27.65
CA THR A 85 -34.23 16.41 -28.50
C THR A 85 -35.24 15.43 -27.91
N GLN A 86 -36.24 15.06 -28.71
CA GLN A 86 -37.15 13.96 -28.37
C GLN A 86 -36.44 12.63 -28.55
N GLN A 87 -36.55 11.73 -27.57
CA GLN A 87 -36.01 10.37 -27.60
C GLN A 87 -37.14 9.34 -27.55
N GLU A 88 -36.84 8.05 -27.79
CA GLU A 88 -37.86 6.98 -27.80
C GLU A 88 -38.59 6.85 -26.45
N ASP A 89 -37.89 7.07 -25.33
CA ASP A 89 -38.38 6.86 -23.97
C ASP A 89 -38.53 8.17 -23.16
N GLY A 90 -38.50 9.33 -23.80
CA GLY A 90 -38.58 10.61 -23.08
C GLY A 90 -38.10 11.84 -23.86
N TYR A 91 -37.69 12.87 -23.12
CA TYR A 91 -37.26 14.15 -23.69
C TYR A 91 -35.97 14.64 -23.04
N ALA A 92 -34.98 15.03 -23.85
CA ALA A 92 -33.67 15.48 -23.39
C ALA A 92 -33.47 16.99 -23.62
N PHE A 93 -32.91 17.65 -22.60
CA PHE A 93 -32.43 19.02 -22.65
C PHE A 93 -30.91 19.06 -22.58
N SER A 94 -30.37 20.00 -23.33
CA SER A 94 -28.97 20.11 -23.69
C SER A 94 -28.57 21.56 -23.39
N LEU A 95 -27.94 21.83 -22.25
CA LEU A 95 -27.65 23.19 -21.78
C LEU A 95 -26.16 23.48 -21.99
N THR A 96 -25.83 24.32 -22.98
CA THR A 96 -24.45 24.73 -23.24
C THR A 96 -24.21 26.12 -22.67
N PRO A 97 -23.25 26.31 -21.74
CA PRO A 97 -22.90 27.62 -21.20
C PRO A 97 -22.57 28.59 -22.34
N MET A 98 -23.12 29.80 -22.29
CA MET A 98 -22.80 30.84 -23.29
C MET A 98 -21.38 31.39 -23.11
N GLU A 99 -20.89 31.37 -21.88
CA GLU A 99 -19.52 31.67 -21.50
C GLU A 99 -18.99 30.51 -20.65
N PRO A 100 -17.68 30.21 -20.67
CA PRO A 100 -17.11 29.17 -19.83
C PRO A 100 -17.46 29.40 -18.35
N LEU A 101 -17.85 28.32 -17.66
CA LEU A 101 -18.03 28.33 -16.22
C LEU A 101 -16.70 28.68 -15.53
N LYS A 102 -16.78 29.25 -14.34
CA LYS A 102 -15.61 29.52 -13.53
C LYS A 102 -14.99 28.19 -13.09
N ALA A 103 -13.67 28.09 -13.17
CA ALA A 103 -12.93 26.93 -12.70
C ALA A 103 -13.01 26.80 -11.16
N GLY A 104 -12.91 25.57 -10.64
CA GLY A 104 -12.88 25.28 -9.20
C GLY A 104 -14.07 25.84 -8.42
N THR A 105 -15.24 25.95 -9.06
CA THR A 105 -16.41 26.66 -8.53
C THR A 105 -17.58 25.71 -8.38
N GLU A 106 -18.23 25.76 -7.21
CA GLU A 106 -19.47 25.02 -6.96
C GLU A 106 -20.66 25.73 -7.60
N TYR A 107 -21.45 24.96 -8.35
CA TYR A 107 -22.69 25.39 -8.98
C TYR A 107 -23.87 24.57 -8.46
N GLU A 108 -25.02 25.23 -8.38
CA GLU A 108 -26.31 24.65 -8.02
C GLU A 108 -27.25 24.72 -9.23
N LEU A 109 -27.69 23.56 -9.71
CA LEU A 109 -28.73 23.41 -10.72
C LEU A 109 -30.07 23.17 -10.02
N THR A 110 -31.06 24.01 -10.31
CA THR A 110 -32.41 23.89 -9.78
C THR A 110 -33.41 23.67 -10.90
N ILE A 111 -34.26 22.65 -10.74
CA ILE A 111 -35.43 22.36 -11.58
C ILE A 111 -36.66 22.63 -10.72
N SER A 112 -37.42 23.66 -11.07
CA SER A 112 -38.55 24.11 -10.25
C SER A 112 -39.83 23.32 -10.53
N GLU A 113 -40.82 23.47 -9.64
CA GLU A 113 -42.17 22.91 -9.82
C GLU A 113 -42.96 23.56 -10.97
N THR A 114 -42.40 24.57 -11.68
CA THR A 114 -43.04 25.14 -12.88
C THR A 114 -42.73 24.33 -14.15
N VAL A 115 -41.80 23.38 -14.07
CA VAL A 115 -41.51 22.41 -15.14
C VAL A 115 -42.69 21.46 -15.29
N THR A 116 -43.23 21.42 -16.51
CA THR A 116 -44.46 20.67 -16.85
C THR A 116 -44.28 19.81 -18.10
N ASN A 117 -44.98 18.68 -18.16
CA ASN A 117 -45.12 17.91 -19.39
C ASN A 117 -45.99 18.63 -20.43
N PHE A 118 -46.12 18.05 -21.62
CA PHE A 118 -46.89 18.60 -22.74
C PHE A 118 -48.36 18.91 -22.39
N TYR A 119 -48.92 18.20 -21.40
CA TYR A 119 -50.31 18.37 -20.94
C TYR A 119 -50.45 19.31 -19.74
N GLY A 120 -49.36 19.92 -19.26
CA GLY A 120 -49.36 20.87 -18.15
C GLY A 120 -49.32 20.23 -16.77
N THR A 121 -49.05 18.92 -16.67
CA THR A 121 -48.80 18.26 -15.38
C THR A 121 -47.39 18.60 -14.91
N ALA A 122 -47.27 19.21 -13.72
CA ALA A 122 -46.00 19.63 -13.15
C ALA A 122 -45.19 18.44 -12.61
N ILE A 123 -43.86 18.61 -12.54
CA ILE A 123 -42.99 17.72 -11.77
C ILE A 123 -43.48 17.64 -10.31
N ALA A 124 -43.37 16.46 -9.70
CA ALA A 124 -43.93 16.21 -8.37
C ALA A 124 -43.26 17.02 -7.26
N GLN A 125 -41.97 17.32 -7.41
CA GLN A 125 -41.16 18.10 -6.48
C GLN A 125 -40.03 18.79 -7.24
N ALA A 126 -39.59 19.97 -6.77
CA ALA A 126 -38.38 20.61 -7.30
C ALA A 126 -37.14 19.73 -7.07
N GLU A 127 -36.30 19.61 -8.09
CA GLU A 127 -35.01 18.91 -8.01
C GLU A 127 -33.87 19.91 -7.84
N LYS A 128 -32.88 19.54 -7.04
CA LYS A 128 -31.68 20.34 -6.81
C LYS A 128 -30.45 19.46 -6.87
N LEU A 129 -29.53 19.83 -7.75
CA LEU A 129 -28.26 19.15 -7.96
C LEU A 129 -27.14 20.15 -7.71
N THR A 130 -26.04 19.71 -7.11
CA THR A 130 -24.82 20.51 -7.01
C THR A 130 -23.71 19.86 -7.80
N PHE A 131 -22.76 20.63 -8.32
CA PHE A 131 -21.55 20.11 -8.94
C PHE A 131 -20.40 21.11 -8.83
N VAL A 132 -19.17 20.63 -8.90
CA VAL A 132 -17.96 21.48 -8.89
C VAL A 132 -17.25 21.36 -10.23
N THR A 133 -16.93 22.49 -10.83
CA THR A 133 -16.18 22.54 -12.09
C THR A 133 -14.71 22.13 -11.92
N GLY A 134 -14.07 21.73 -13.02
CA GLY A 134 -12.62 21.47 -13.06
C GLY A 134 -11.82 22.69 -12.60
N GLN A 135 -10.67 22.42 -11.98
CA GLN A 135 -9.68 23.45 -11.66
C GLN A 135 -9.12 24.07 -12.94
N LYS A 136 -8.54 25.25 -12.80
CA LYS A 136 -7.96 25.98 -13.92
C LYS A 136 -6.77 25.21 -14.52
N ASP A 137 -6.02 24.53 -13.67
CA ASP A 137 -4.80 23.80 -14.00
C ASP A 137 -4.44 22.81 -12.87
N LEU A 138 -3.25 22.22 -12.91
CA LEU A 138 -2.70 21.32 -11.89
C LEU A 138 -2.56 21.99 -10.52
N LEU A 139 -2.72 21.21 -9.45
CA LEU A 139 -2.52 21.64 -8.07
C LEU A 139 -1.38 20.87 -7.40
N ILE A 140 -0.60 21.54 -6.57
CA ILE A 140 0.30 20.95 -5.58
C ILE A 140 -0.56 20.59 -4.36
N THR A 141 -0.50 19.34 -3.92
CA THR A 141 -1.39 18.81 -2.88
C THR A 141 -0.67 18.37 -1.62
N GLU A 142 0.58 17.93 -1.72
CA GLU A 142 1.34 17.46 -0.56
C GLU A 142 2.83 17.76 -0.71
N ILE A 143 3.48 18.15 0.38
CA ILE A 143 4.92 18.43 0.44
C ILE A 143 5.55 17.58 1.54
N SER A 144 6.57 16.81 1.19
CA SER A 144 7.26 15.94 2.13
C SER A 144 7.95 16.70 3.26
N SER A 145 7.95 16.10 4.45
CA SER A 145 8.89 16.46 5.51
C SER A 145 10.36 16.24 5.10
N SER A 146 11.26 16.84 5.87
CA SER A 146 12.71 16.79 5.62
C SER A 146 13.46 16.91 6.94
N ARG A 147 14.29 15.90 7.26
CA ARG A 147 15.02 15.78 8.53
C ARG A 147 16.53 15.91 8.34
N TYR A 148 17.08 15.27 7.31
CA TYR A 148 18.50 15.22 7.01
C TYR A 148 18.80 15.83 5.66
N ILE A 149 20.00 16.37 5.48
CA ILE A 149 20.34 17.16 4.28
C ILE A 149 20.33 16.30 3.02
N ASP A 150 20.51 14.99 3.18
CA ASP A 150 20.53 13.96 2.15
C ASP A 150 19.19 13.23 1.95
N ASP A 151 18.09 13.68 2.58
CA ASP A 151 16.75 13.14 2.33
C ASP A 151 16.30 13.32 0.85
N ASN A 152 15.53 12.38 0.30
CA ASN A 152 14.91 12.58 -1.01
C ASN A 152 13.53 13.21 -0.83
N ARG A 153 13.43 14.51 -1.14
CA ARG A 153 12.20 15.27 -0.99
C ARG A 153 11.25 14.94 -2.13
N TRP A 154 9.96 15.09 -1.86
CA TRP A 154 8.93 14.89 -2.87
C TRP A 154 7.76 15.85 -2.69
N VAL A 155 7.12 16.15 -3.81
CA VAL A 155 5.91 16.95 -3.90
C VAL A 155 4.86 16.16 -4.67
N GLU A 156 3.61 16.24 -4.25
CA GLU A 156 2.49 15.65 -4.98
C GLU A 156 1.80 16.69 -5.85
N ILE A 157 1.48 16.28 -7.08
CA ILE A 157 0.72 17.06 -8.06
C ILE A 157 -0.57 16.30 -8.40
N TYR A 158 -1.68 17.03 -8.45
CA TYR A 158 -3.01 16.52 -8.74
C TYR A 158 -3.59 17.19 -9.98
N ASN A 159 -4.18 16.39 -10.87
CA ASN A 159 -4.96 16.93 -11.98
C ASN A 159 -6.41 17.19 -11.56
N GLY A 160 -6.66 18.41 -11.10
CA GLY A 160 -8.02 18.88 -10.77
C GLY A 160 -8.86 19.32 -11.96
N THR A 161 -8.34 19.28 -13.19
CA THR A 161 -9.03 19.76 -14.40
C THR A 161 -10.00 18.71 -14.95
N ASP A 162 -10.69 19.04 -16.04
CA ASP A 162 -11.54 18.12 -16.82
C ASP A 162 -10.83 17.49 -18.02
N GLU A 163 -9.53 17.77 -18.21
CA GLU A 163 -8.74 17.31 -19.35
C GLU A 163 -7.49 16.53 -18.94
N THR A 164 -7.03 15.62 -19.80
CA THR A 164 -5.75 14.93 -19.64
C THR A 164 -4.59 15.90 -19.85
N ILE A 165 -3.63 15.93 -18.92
CA ILE A 165 -2.49 16.84 -18.97
C ILE A 165 -1.17 16.08 -19.19
N ASP A 166 -0.34 16.54 -20.13
CA ASP A 166 1.05 16.06 -20.27
C ASP A 166 1.99 16.91 -19.41
N LEU A 167 2.56 16.29 -18.38
CA LEU A 167 3.47 16.92 -17.43
C LEU A 167 4.73 17.49 -18.08
N SER A 168 5.10 17.04 -19.29
CA SER A 168 6.22 17.64 -20.02
C SER A 168 6.06 19.14 -20.23
N ASN A 169 4.84 19.67 -20.16
CA ASN A 169 4.52 21.09 -20.32
C ASN A 169 4.74 21.94 -19.05
N TYR A 170 5.25 21.33 -17.99
CA TYR A 170 5.44 21.96 -16.69
C TYR A 170 6.89 21.81 -16.21
N GLN A 171 7.24 22.62 -15.22
CA GLN A 171 8.52 22.61 -14.56
C GLN A 171 8.35 22.98 -13.09
N LEU A 172 9.17 22.35 -12.24
CA LEU A 172 9.23 22.65 -10.82
C LEU A 172 10.29 23.72 -10.56
N VAL A 173 9.98 24.72 -9.75
CA VAL A 173 10.94 25.71 -9.27
C VAL A 173 11.00 25.64 -7.75
N ALA A 174 12.20 25.43 -7.24
CA ALA A 174 12.46 25.28 -5.81
C ALA A 174 13.89 25.68 -5.48
N GLU A 175 14.20 25.77 -4.19
CA GLU A 175 15.58 25.68 -3.72
C GLU A 175 16.16 24.30 -4.07
N SER A 176 17.49 24.19 -4.09
CA SER A 176 18.16 22.99 -4.58
C SER A 176 19.40 22.64 -3.79
N ILE A 177 19.75 21.35 -3.83
CA ILE A 177 20.96 20.82 -3.21
C ILE A 177 21.81 20.07 -4.23
N GLU A 178 23.13 20.20 -4.16
CA GLU A 178 24.06 19.45 -4.98
C GLU A 178 24.14 17.98 -4.52
N LEU A 179 23.93 17.05 -5.44
CA LEU A 179 23.80 15.62 -5.17
C LEU A 179 25.09 14.93 -4.72
N GLU A 180 26.26 15.52 -5.00
CA GLU A 180 27.56 14.93 -4.65
C GLU A 180 27.99 15.22 -3.20
N ASN A 181 27.75 16.43 -2.73
CA ASN A 181 28.31 16.96 -1.48
C ASN A 181 27.28 17.70 -0.59
N TYR A 182 26.03 17.79 -1.03
CA TYR A 182 24.93 18.46 -0.33
C TYR A 182 25.16 19.95 -0.06
N ASN A 183 25.83 20.66 -0.98
CA ASN A 183 25.91 22.13 -0.95
C ASN A 183 24.63 22.76 -1.46
N ASP A 184 24.28 23.94 -0.93
CA ASP A 184 23.19 24.77 -1.43
C ASP A 184 23.44 25.18 -2.90
N GLY A 185 22.50 24.82 -3.78
CA GLY A 185 22.49 25.15 -5.19
C GLY A 185 21.68 26.41 -5.53
N GLY A 186 21.04 27.03 -4.54
CA GLY A 186 20.10 28.12 -4.72
C GLY A 186 18.84 27.71 -5.47
N THR A 187 18.11 28.69 -6.00
CA THR A 187 16.90 28.45 -6.78
C THR A 187 17.22 27.90 -8.17
N LYS A 188 16.54 26.81 -8.54
CA LYS A 188 16.65 26.17 -9.85
C LYS A 188 15.29 25.82 -10.43
N VAL A 189 15.28 25.66 -11.75
CA VAL A 189 14.16 25.17 -12.55
C VAL A 189 14.45 23.72 -12.94
N PHE A 190 13.49 22.85 -12.71
CA PHE A 190 13.56 21.43 -13.00
C PHE A 190 12.40 21.03 -13.94
N PRO A 191 12.66 20.88 -15.26
CA PRO A 191 11.65 20.45 -16.21
C PRO A 191 11.10 19.06 -15.88
N LEU A 192 9.78 18.91 -15.93
CA LEU A 192 9.15 17.59 -15.76
C LEU A 192 9.23 16.78 -17.06
N LYS A 193 9.15 15.45 -16.92
CA LYS A 193 9.18 14.49 -18.03
C LYS A 193 7.77 14.27 -18.59
N SER A 194 7.66 13.73 -19.80
CA SER A 194 6.35 13.43 -20.38
C SER A 194 5.70 12.27 -19.66
N GLN A 195 4.50 12.52 -19.16
CA GLN A 195 3.64 11.59 -18.46
C GLN A 195 2.23 12.19 -18.51
N LEU A 196 1.28 11.40 -19.00
CA LEU A 196 -0.11 11.81 -19.06
C LEU A 196 -0.73 11.59 -17.69
N LEU A 197 -1.38 12.63 -17.18
CA LEU A 197 -2.11 12.61 -15.93
C LEU A 197 -3.58 12.85 -16.24
N GLU A 198 -4.42 11.84 -16.04
CA GLU A 198 -5.86 11.92 -16.33
C GLU A 198 -6.59 12.77 -15.27
N PRO A 199 -7.79 13.30 -15.58
CA PRO A 199 -8.61 14.02 -14.60
C PRO A 199 -8.82 13.23 -13.31
N GLY A 200 -8.41 13.80 -12.18
CA GLY A 200 -8.54 13.19 -10.85
C GLY A 200 -7.36 12.32 -10.42
N GLU A 201 -6.33 12.17 -11.25
CA GLU A 201 -5.13 11.42 -10.89
C GLU A 201 -4.08 12.26 -10.15
N TYR A 202 -3.23 11.56 -9.40
CA TYR A 202 -2.12 12.10 -8.63
C TYR A 202 -0.80 11.59 -9.16
N ILE A 203 0.26 12.37 -9.00
CA ILE A 203 1.62 11.95 -9.22
C ILE A 203 2.54 12.54 -8.15
N VAL A 204 3.42 11.70 -7.62
CA VAL A 204 4.50 12.15 -6.74
C VAL A 204 5.73 12.47 -7.59
N VAL A 205 6.24 13.69 -7.45
CA VAL A 205 7.49 14.15 -8.06
C VAL A 205 8.57 14.18 -6.98
N GLN A 206 9.57 13.30 -7.11
CA GLN A 206 10.62 13.08 -6.13
C GLN A 206 12.00 13.43 -6.69
N ASN A 207 12.91 13.86 -5.83
CA ASN A 207 14.32 14.07 -6.16
C ASN A 207 14.98 12.88 -6.89
N GLU A 208 15.71 13.16 -7.96
CA GLU A 208 16.72 12.23 -8.49
C GLU A 208 17.79 11.95 -7.44
N HIS A 209 18.29 10.72 -7.43
CA HIS A 209 19.27 10.29 -6.44
C HIS A 209 20.70 10.60 -6.87
N GLY A 210 21.52 11.07 -5.92
CA GLY A 210 22.95 11.32 -6.14
C GLY A 210 23.80 10.05 -6.23
N PRO A 211 25.04 10.15 -6.74
CA PRO A 211 25.95 9.01 -6.91
C PRO A 211 26.35 8.32 -5.59
N GLN A 212 26.12 9.00 -4.46
CA GLN A 212 26.35 8.51 -3.10
C GLN A 212 25.26 7.55 -2.62
N THR A 213 24.12 7.48 -3.33
CA THR A 213 23.02 6.58 -2.96
C THR A 213 23.26 5.21 -3.58
N TRP A 214 23.19 4.17 -2.75
CA TRP A 214 23.24 2.78 -3.20
C TRP A 214 21.95 2.37 -3.94
N GLN A 215 20.93 3.24 -3.93
CA GLN A 215 19.63 3.06 -4.56
C GLN A 215 19.69 3.43 -6.04
N ARG A 216 19.97 2.44 -6.89
CA ARG A 216 19.82 2.57 -8.35
C ARG A 216 18.43 2.13 -8.85
N SER A 217 17.52 1.77 -7.96
CA SER A 217 16.31 1.00 -8.26
C SER A 217 14.97 1.69 -7.97
N VAL A 218 14.94 2.91 -7.44
CA VAL A 218 13.70 3.72 -7.54
C VAL A 218 13.59 4.13 -9.00
N THR A 219 12.75 3.42 -9.75
CA THR A 219 12.47 3.73 -11.15
C THR A 219 11.20 4.58 -11.19
N SER A 220 11.11 5.48 -12.17
CA SER A 220 9.87 6.22 -12.38
C SER A 220 8.75 5.25 -12.74
N SER A 221 7.56 5.50 -12.20
CA SER A 221 6.33 4.75 -12.48
C SER A 221 5.23 5.71 -12.94
N ASN A 222 4.05 5.17 -13.22
CA ASN A 222 2.89 6.00 -13.57
C ASN A 222 2.40 6.90 -12.41
N GLN A 223 2.86 6.67 -11.17
CA GLN A 223 2.52 7.46 -9.98
C GLN A 223 3.73 8.16 -9.34
N LEU A 224 4.97 7.88 -9.79
CA LEU A 224 6.20 8.45 -9.24
C LEU A 224 7.15 8.91 -10.36
N MET A 225 7.46 10.20 -10.40
CA MET A 225 8.44 10.78 -11.32
C MET A 225 9.69 11.23 -10.57
N LEU A 226 10.86 10.87 -11.09
CA LEU A 226 12.13 11.39 -10.58
C LEU A 226 12.53 12.69 -11.30
N VAL A 227 12.89 13.72 -10.54
CA VAL A 227 13.24 15.06 -11.01
C VAL A 227 14.61 15.53 -10.49
N GLY A 228 15.45 16.01 -11.40
CA GLY A 228 16.80 16.53 -11.14
C GLY A 228 17.48 16.92 -12.45
N ASP A 229 18.65 17.54 -12.35
CA ASP A 229 19.51 17.86 -13.52
C ASP A 229 20.77 16.97 -13.59
N GLY A 230 20.82 15.90 -12.78
CA GLY A 230 21.98 15.03 -12.58
C GLY A 230 23.07 15.61 -11.67
N GLN A 231 23.05 16.91 -11.37
CA GLN A 231 23.95 17.56 -10.42
C GLN A 231 23.21 18.09 -9.18
N PHE A 232 21.98 18.57 -9.36
CA PHE A 232 21.14 19.16 -8.35
C PHE A 232 19.75 18.54 -8.37
N ALA A 233 19.11 18.53 -7.19
CA ALA A 233 17.71 18.17 -7.02
C ALA A 233 16.98 19.21 -6.15
N PRO A 234 15.64 19.29 -6.22
CA PRO A 234 14.85 20.12 -5.33
C PRO A 234 15.18 19.88 -3.85
N ALA A 235 15.14 20.93 -3.04
CA ALA A 235 15.47 20.84 -1.63
C ALA A 235 14.66 21.83 -0.80
N TRP A 236 14.28 21.38 0.39
CA TRP A 236 13.71 22.22 1.44
C TRP A 236 13.90 21.53 2.79
N TYR A 237 13.70 22.31 3.85
CA TYR A 237 13.76 21.86 5.24
C TYR A 237 12.45 22.23 5.94
N ILE A 238 12.49 22.90 7.09
CA ILE A 238 11.30 23.44 7.76
C ILE A 238 10.75 24.71 7.08
N SER A 239 11.55 25.32 6.21
CA SER A 239 11.25 26.54 5.45
C SER A 239 11.62 26.32 4.00
N GLY A 240 10.88 26.95 3.10
CA GLY A 240 11.08 26.82 1.67
C GLY A 240 9.86 27.22 0.86
N TYR A 241 9.88 26.86 -0.42
CA TYR A 241 8.75 27.02 -1.32
C TYR A 241 8.84 25.98 -2.43
N VAL A 242 7.70 25.69 -3.02
CA VAL A 242 7.60 24.90 -4.24
C VAL A 242 6.67 25.65 -5.19
N GLU A 243 7.15 25.87 -6.41
CA GLU A 243 6.41 26.54 -7.46
C GLU A 243 6.28 25.60 -8.65
N LEU A 244 5.06 25.33 -9.08
CA LEU A 244 4.77 24.67 -10.34
C LEU A 244 4.58 25.76 -11.40
N GLN A 245 5.33 25.68 -12.50
CA GLN A 245 5.21 26.60 -13.62
C GLN A 245 4.85 25.84 -14.89
N ASN A 246 4.16 26.52 -15.80
CA ASN A 246 4.08 26.07 -17.19
C ASN A 246 5.42 26.32 -17.91
N LYS A 247 5.55 25.79 -19.13
CA LYS A 247 6.74 25.99 -20.00
C LYS A 247 7.07 27.46 -20.31
N GLN A 248 6.11 28.36 -20.16
CA GLN A 248 6.30 29.80 -20.37
C GLN A 248 6.89 30.49 -19.14
N GLY A 249 7.02 29.79 -18.01
CA GLY A 249 7.50 30.31 -16.74
C GLY A 249 6.43 31.07 -15.94
N GLU A 250 5.15 30.88 -16.28
CA GLU A 250 4.04 31.41 -15.51
C GLU A 250 3.70 30.41 -14.40
N THR A 251 3.46 30.91 -13.19
CA THR A 251 3.02 30.09 -12.06
C THR A 251 1.66 29.47 -12.36
N VAL A 252 1.58 28.16 -12.14
CA VAL A 252 0.40 27.32 -12.22
C VAL A 252 -0.18 27.14 -10.83
N ASP A 253 0.67 26.72 -9.89
CA ASP A 253 0.37 26.65 -8.47
C ASP A 253 1.64 26.95 -7.66
N PHE A 254 1.48 27.42 -6.43
CA PHE A 254 2.57 27.85 -5.58
C PHE A 254 2.25 27.58 -4.12
N VAL A 255 3.27 27.16 -3.38
CA VAL A 255 3.18 27.01 -1.94
C VAL A 255 4.47 27.47 -1.28
N ARG A 256 4.32 28.27 -0.23
CA ARG A 256 5.43 28.82 0.56
C ARG A 256 5.20 28.54 2.03
N PHE A 257 6.26 28.11 2.71
CA PHE A 257 6.20 27.62 4.08
C PHE A 257 7.41 28.08 4.89
N GLY A 258 7.25 28.08 6.22
CA GLY A 258 8.27 28.53 7.17
C GLY A 258 8.58 30.02 7.06
N GLU A 259 9.85 30.36 6.85
CA GLU A 259 10.36 31.74 6.84
C GLU A 259 10.71 32.25 5.44
N SER A 260 10.36 31.50 4.38
CA SER A 260 10.64 31.87 3.00
C SER A 260 9.93 33.17 2.60
N ASP A 261 10.66 34.08 1.94
CA ASP A 261 10.16 35.36 1.42
C ASP A 261 9.94 35.34 -0.11
N LYS A 262 10.01 34.15 -0.71
CA LYS A 262 9.89 33.97 -2.16
C LYS A 262 8.48 34.30 -2.64
N ALA A 263 8.40 34.95 -3.79
CA ALA A 263 7.15 35.26 -4.47
C ALA A 263 7.06 34.41 -5.74
N PRO A 264 5.85 33.97 -6.14
CA PRO A 264 5.65 33.27 -7.41
C PRO A 264 5.98 34.18 -8.60
N ALA A 265 6.30 33.58 -9.75
CA ALA A 265 6.48 34.31 -11.00
C ALA A 265 5.21 35.07 -11.44
N THR A 266 4.02 34.52 -11.16
CA THR A 266 2.72 35.16 -11.34
C THR A 266 2.16 35.63 -9.98
N PRO A 267 2.20 36.94 -9.64
CA PRO A 267 1.87 37.41 -8.29
C PRO A 267 0.43 37.16 -7.81
N SER A 268 -0.51 36.86 -8.71
CA SER A 268 -1.89 36.51 -8.34
C SER A 268 -2.05 35.08 -7.82
N GLU A 269 -1.04 34.23 -8.03
CA GLU A 269 -1.06 32.81 -7.65
C GLU A 269 -0.56 32.59 -6.22
N TRP A 270 -0.35 33.66 -5.43
CA TRP A 270 -0.17 33.57 -3.99
C TRP A 270 -0.59 34.85 -3.27
N GLN A 271 -1.45 34.73 -2.28
CA GLN A 271 -1.85 35.80 -1.38
C GLN A 271 -0.92 35.83 -0.17
N GLU A 272 -0.42 37.03 0.16
CA GLU A 272 0.45 37.21 1.32
C GLU A 272 -0.29 36.92 2.63
N SER A 273 0.34 36.13 3.49
CA SER A 273 -0.12 35.80 4.85
C SER A 273 0.86 36.34 5.88
N ALA A 274 0.34 36.73 7.06
CA ALA A 274 1.16 37.19 8.17
C ALA A 274 1.93 36.06 8.89
N GLU A 275 1.41 34.84 8.85
CA GLU A 275 2.03 33.64 9.43
C GLU A 275 1.97 32.49 8.43
N LEU A 276 3.12 31.84 8.22
CA LEU A 276 3.24 30.64 7.39
C LEU A 276 3.47 29.43 8.29
N LEU A 277 2.94 28.28 7.88
CA LEU A 277 3.21 27.01 8.54
C LEU A 277 4.59 26.49 8.11
N PRO A 278 5.44 26.01 9.02
CA PRO A 278 6.64 25.27 8.63
C PRO A 278 6.28 23.86 8.16
N VAL A 279 7.12 23.28 7.31
CA VAL A 279 7.08 21.83 7.05
C VAL A 279 7.72 21.09 8.23
N SER A 280 7.21 19.91 8.56
CA SER A 280 7.74 19.11 9.67
C SER A 280 9.16 18.59 9.39
N ASN A 281 9.94 18.41 10.46
CA ASN A 281 11.22 17.70 10.42
C ASN A 281 11.14 16.24 10.92
N GLN A 282 9.93 15.74 11.20
CA GLN A 282 9.69 14.34 11.50
C GLN A 282 9.34 13.59 10.22
N LEU A 283 10.04 12.47 9.99
CA LEU A 283 9.72 11.53 8.91
C LEU A 283 8.32 10.97 9.11
N GLY A 284 7.63 10.61 8.03
CA GLY A 284 6.23 10.19 8.11
C GLY A 284 5.22 11.34 8.05
N GLN A 285 5.67 12.59 8.12
CA GLN A 285 4.81 13.79 8.14
C GLN A 285 4.93 14.59 6.85
N SER A 286 3.97 15.49 6.62
CA SER A 286 3.92 16.34 5.44
C SER A 286 3.13 17.63 5.71
N LEU A 287 3.20 18.56 4.74
CA LEU A 287 2.28 19.68 4.65
C LEU A 287 1.29 19.35 3.52
N VAL A 288 0.00 19.31 3.84
CA VAL A 288 -1.05 18.85 2.93
C VAL A 288 -2.04 19.97 2.62
N ARG A 289 -2.55 19.98 1.40
CA ARG A 289 -3.70 20.77 0.98
C ARG A 289 -4.98 20.05 1.44
N THR A 290 -5.79 20.73 2.25
CA THR A 290 -6.97 20.16 2.95
C THR A 290 -8.22 20.07 2.09
N SER A 291 -8.28 20.81 0.99
CA SER A 291 -9.38 20.80 0.02
C SER A 291 -8.82 20.84 -1.40
N LEU A 292 -9.30 19.95 -2.26
CA LEU A 292 -8.93 19.90 -3.68
C LEU A 292 -9.95 20.60 -4.58
N LEU A 293 -11.08 21.02 -4.00
CA LEU A 293 -12.17 21.67 -4.72
C LEU A 293 -12.03 23.19 -4.72
N THR A 294 -11.25 23.74 -3.79
CA THR A 294 -11.08 25.17 -3.60
C THR A 294 -9.60 25.51 -3.45
N ASP A 295 -9.11 26.47 -4.23
CA ASP A 295 -7.79 27.06 -4.08
C ASP A 295 -7.93 28.55 -3.76
N THR A 296 -7.51 28.97 -2.57
CA THR A 296 -7.50 30.39 -2.19
C THR A 296 -6.20 31.08 -2.57
N ASN A 297 -5.26 30.33 -3.16
CA ASN A 297 -3.88 30.75 -3.40
C ASN A 297 -3.22 31.22 -2.10
N SER A 298 -3.45 30.53 -0.97
CA SER A 298 -2.90 30.99 0.31
C SER A 298 -2.63 29.85 1.29
N ILE A 299 -1.89 30.13 2.36
CA ILE A 299 -1.57 29.15 3.39
C ILE A 299 -2.81 28.60 4.12
N SER A 300 -3.99 29.24 4.01
CA SER A 300 -5.21 28.71 4.63
C SER A 300 -5.68 27.38 4.04
N ASP A 301 -5.22 27.04 2.83
CA ASP A 301 -5.54 25.77 2.19
C ASP A 301 -4.72 24.61 2.77
N TRP A 302 -3.68 24.91 3.55
CA TRP A 302 -2.65 23.97 3.97
C TRP A 302 -2.70 23.68 5.47
N GLN A 303 -2.38 22.44 5.82
CA GLN A 303 -2.28 21.97 7.20
C GLN A 303 -1.10 21.01 7.33
N SER A 304 -0.46 20.96 8.50
CA SER A 304 0.50 19.90 8.82
C SER A 304 -0.22 18.58 9.10
N ALA A 305 0.17 17.51 8.40
CA ALA A 305 -0.34 16.17 8.61
C ALA A 305 0.70 15.31 9.35
N ALA A 306 0.22 14.54 10.34
CA ALA A 306 1.07 13.60 11.09
C ALA A 306 1.41 12.36 10.26
N PHE A 307 0.59 12.02 9.26
CA PHE A 307 0.77 10.90 8.36
C PHE A 307 0.71 11.43 6.93
N PHE A 308 1.68 11.07 6.10
CA PHE A 308 1.63 11.39 4.68
C PHE A 308 0.69 10.44 3.92
N THR A 309 0.10 10.93 2.83
CA THR A 309 -0.89 10.18 2.01
C THR A 309 -0.54 10.24 0.52
N PRO A 310 0.68 9.86 0.12
CA PRO A 310 1.17 10.01 -1.26
C PRO A 310 0.34 9.19 -2.25
N GLY A 311 0.10 9.78 -3.42
CA GLY A 311 -0.65 9.20 -4.52
C GLY A 311 -2.17 9.22 -4.33
N GLY A 312 -2.71 9.93 -3.34
CA GLY A 312 -4.13 9.85 -2.99
C GLY A 312 -4.68 11.05 -2.23
N ASN A 313 -5.86 10.86 -1.63
CA ASN A 313 -6.54 11.93 -0.90
C ASN A 313 -5.81 12.29 0.40
N ASN A 314 -5.65 13.57 0.68
CA ASN A 314 -5.18 14.07 1.98
C ASN A 314 -6.28 14.00 3.06
N ASP A 315 -6.79 12.80 3.33
CA ASP A 315 -7.95 12.55 4.20
C ASP A 315 -7.58 12.20 5.65
N VAL A 316 -6.29 12.11 5.96
CA VAL A 316 -5.78 11.79 7.30
C VAL A 316 -5.35 13.05 8.06
N LEU A 317 -6.28 13.60 8.84
CA LEU A 317 -6.02 14.79 9.67
C LEU A 317 -5.91 14.49 11.18
N CYS A 318 -6.09 13.23 11.58
CA CYS A 318 -5.83 12.82 12.96
C CYS A 318 -4.35 12.49 13.17
N ASP A 319 -3.91 12.51 14.43
CA ASP A 319 -2.51 12.32 14.82
C ASP A 319 -2.30 11.15 15.79
N LYS A 320 -3.37 10.42 16.13
CA LYS A 320 -3.34 9.28 17.05
C LYS A 320 -3.14 7.96 16.33
N ASP A 321 -2.36 7.11 16.97
CA ASP A 321 -2.00 5.73 16.63
C ASP A 321 -1.68 5.10 18.00
N GLU A 322 -2.72 4.62 18.70
CA GLU A 322 -2.63 4.19 20.11
C GLU A 322 -2.01 2.80 20.29
N ASP A 323 -2.09 1.94 19.26
CA ASP A 323 -1.53 0.59 19.21
C ASP A 323 -0.15 0.50 18.51
N LEU A 324 0.32 1.59 17.91
CA LEU A 324 1.68 1.79 17.39
C LEU A 324 2.02 0.92 16.18
N ASP A 325 1.03 0.64 15.33
CA ASP A 325 1.25 -0.09 14.08
C ASP A 325 1.60 0.83 12.89
N GLY A 326 1.44 2.15 13.06
CA GLY A 326 1.71 3.14 12.03
C GLY A 326 0.50 3.54 11.19
N ILE A 327 -0.69 3.02 11.52
CA ILE A 327 -1.98 3.40 10.97
C ILE A 327 -2.65 4.34 11.97
N PRO A 328 -3.24 5.47 11.50
CA PRO A 328 -3.96 6.35 12.40
C PRO A 328 -5.30 5.74 12.85
N ASP A 329 -5.64 5.87 14.14
CA ASP A 329 -6.89 5.36 14.73
C ASP A 329 -8.15 5.79 13.94
N CYS A 330 -8.11 6.97 13.31
CA CYS A 330 -9.25 7.50 12.53
C CYS A 330 -9.45 6.80 11.19
N SER A 331 -8.38 6.28 10.57
CA SER A 331 -8.44 5.48 9.33
C SER A 331 -8.97 4.06 9.60
N GLU A 332 -8.97 3.64 10.87
CA GLU A 332 -9.49 2.36 11.34
C GLU A 332 -10.91 2.47 11.93
N GLN A 333 -11.65 3.52 11.58
CA GLN A 333 -13.06 3.68 11.94
C GLN A 333 -13.97 3.49 10.72
N PRO A 334 -15.25 3.13 10.91
CA PRO A 334 -16.23 3.10 9.83
C PRO A 334 -16.27 4.43 9.06
N GLY A 335 -16.07 4.37 7.74
CA GLY A 335 -16.04 5.54 6.85
C GLY A 335 -14.75 6.36 6.90
N GLY A 336 -13.77 5.96 7.72
CA GLY A 336 -12.41 6.49 7.67
C GLY A 336 -11.63 5.88 6.51
N THR A 337 -10.67 6.64 5.99
CA THR A 337 -9.80 6.24 4.89
C THR A 337 -8.35 6.66 5.17
N PHE A 338 -7.42 6.07 4.43
CA PHE A 338 -6.03 6.51 4.38
C PHE A 338 -5.61 6.65 2.92
N ALA A 339 -5.39 7.87 2.43
CA ALA A 339 -5.15 8.12 1.01
C ALA A 339 -6.30 7.59 0.12
N GLY A 340 -7.54 7.57 0.64
CA GLY A 340 -8.71 6.95 0.03
C GLY A 340 -8.84 5.43 0.21
N LEU A 341 -7.90 4.76 0.86
CA LEU A 341 -7.96 3.31 1.12
C LEU A 341 -8.89 2.99 2.30
N PRO A 342 -9.85 2.06 2.17
CA PRO A 342 -10.86 1.76 3.20
C PRO A 342 -10.38 0.71 4.21
N LEU A 343 -9.34 1.01 4.99
CA LEU A 343 -8.67 0.04 5.88
C LEU A 343 -9.63 -0.66 6.87
N TYR A 344 -10.62 0.07 7.40
CA TYR A 344 -11.63 -0.51 8.28
C TYR A 344 -12.46 -1.60 7.59
N GLU A 345 -12.83 -1.40 6.32
CA GLU A 345 -13.58 -2.40 5.55
C GLU A 345 -12.74 -3.63 5.24
N TRP A 346 -11.41 -3.47 5.16
CA TRP A 346 -10.45 -4.56 5.02
C TRP A 346 -10.16 -5.32 6.32
N GLY A 347 -10.55 -4.76 7.46
CA GLY A 347 -10.51 -5.45 8.75
C GLY A 347 -9.73 -4.75 9.85
N ALA A 348 -9.09 -3.59 9.57
CA ALA A 348 -8.33 -2.85 10.58
C ALA A 348 -9.20 -2.30 11.70
N ARG A 349 -8.71 -2.26 12.94
CA ARG A 349 -9.49 -1.86 14.11
C ARG A 349 -8.62 -1.13 15.14
N ALA A 350 -8.96 0.13 15.38
CA ALA A 350 -8.28 0.93 16.40
C ALA A 350 -8.11 0.20 17.75
N GLY A 351 -6.86 0.15 18.22
CA GLY A 351 -6.44 -0.56 19.43
C GLY A 351 -6.06 -2.03 19.18
N VAL A 352 -6.06 -2.48 17.93
CA VAL A 352 -5.55 -3.77 17.47
C VAL A 352 -4.46 -3.49 16.45
N ARG A 353 -3.23 -3.90 16.77
CA ARG A 353 -2.11 -3.77 15.83
C ARG A 353 -2.42 -4.49 14.52
N ASP A 354 -2.34 -3.79 13.41
CA ASP A 354 -2.62 -4.28 12.07
C ASP A 354 -1.35 -4.33 11.20
N ILE A 355 -1.23 -5.37 10.37
CA ILE A 355 -0.16 -5.51 9.37
C ILE A 355 -0.80 -5.84 8.03
N PHE A 356 -0.61 -4.96 7.05
CA PHE A 356 -1.06 -5.18 5.68
C PHE A 356 0.08 -5.68 4.80
N ILE A 357 -0.19 -6.69 3.97
CA ILE A 357 0.81 -7.33 3.12
C ILE A 357 0.20 -7.54 1.72
N GLU A 358 0.76 -6.87 0.72
CA GLU A 358 0.45 -7.14 -0.68
C GLU A 358 1.34 -8.27 -1.18
N VAL A 359 0.74 -9.23 -1.89
CA VAL A 359 1.38 -10.46 -2.31
C VAL A 359 1.30 -10.62 -3.81
N ASP A 360 2.37 -10.26 -4.49
CA ASP A 360 2.56 -10.59 -5.90
C ASP A 360 3.17 -11.99 -6.03
N TYR A 361 2.83 -12.66 -7.12
CA TYR A 361 3.34 -14.01 -7.37
C TYR A 361 3.57 -14.26 -8.86
N MET A 362 4.67 -14.95 -9.17
CA MET A 362 5.00 -15.24 -10.56
C MET A 362 4.06 -16.28 -11.19
N GLU A 363 3.74 -16.08 -12.47
CA GLU A 363 3.03 -17.07 -13.28
C GLU A 363 3.81 -18.39 -13.35
N SER A 364 3.33 -19.42 -12.65
CA SER A 364 3.98 -20.72 -12.62
C SER A 364 3.02 -21.84 -12.22
N ASN A 365 3.36 -23.08 -12.61
CA ASN A 365 2.72 -24.29 -12.10
C ASN A 365 3.48 -24.90 -10.90
N ASP A 366 4.59 -24.29 -10.48
CA ASP A 366 5.34 -24.72 -9.30
C ASP A 366 4.58 -24.33 -8.02
N ALA A 367 4.25 -25.32 -7.20
CA ALA A 367 3.50 -25.13 -5.97
C ALA A 367 4.26 -24.29 -4.93
N GLY A 368 5.59 -24.19 -5.02
CA GLY A 368 6.39 -23.31 -4.18
C GLY A 368 6.21 -21.83 -4.48
N ILE A 369 5.85 -21.48 -5.73
CA ILE A 369 5.69 -20.10 -6.21
C ILE A 369 4.26 -19.60 -6.02
N THR A 370 3.25 -20.46 -6.19
CA THR A 370 1.86 -20.05 -5.96
C THR A 370 1.61 -19.88 -4.45
N PRO A 371 1.19 -18.71 -3.95
CA PRO A 371 0.88 -18.52 -2.53
C PRO A 371 -0.34 -19.34 -2.14
N HIS A 372 -0.25 -20.15 -1.08
CA HIS A 372 -1.34 -21.04 -0.63
C HIS A 372 -2.13 -20.46 0.54
N LYS A 373 -3.47 -20.39 0.41
CA LYS A 373 -4.35 -19.85 1.46
C LYS A 373 -4.11 -20.47 2.84
N PRO A 374 -3.95 -21.80 3.01
CA PRO A 374 -3.66 -22.38 4.32
C PRO A 374 -2.37 -21.85 4.95
N ALA A 375 -1.32 -21.61 4.15
CA ALA A 375 -0.06 -21.06 4.65
C ALA A 375 -0.23 -19.62 5.16
N LEU A 376 -0.93 -18.78 4.38
CA LEU A 376 -1.25 -17.40 4.77
C LEU A 376 -2.12 -17.37 6.04
N ASP A 377 -3.18 -18.20 6.09
CA ASP A 377 -4.06 -18.31 7.26
C ASP A 377 -3.29 -18.78 8.51
N LYS A 378 -2.27 -19.64 8.36
CA LYS A 378 -1.43 -20.09 9.46
C LYS A 378 -0.59 -18.96 10.05
N VAL A 379 -0.02 -18.10 9.20
CA VAL A 379 0.70 -16.90 9.64
C VAL A 379 -0.26 -15.94 10.34
N LYS A 380 -1.45 -15.66 9.75
CA LYS A 380 -2.48 -14.84 10.40
C LYS A 380 -2.84 -15.37 11.79
N ALA A 381 -3.00 -16.68 11.94
CA ALA A 381 -3.34 -17.29 13.22
C ALA A 381 -2.23 -17.15 14.28
N ALA A 382 -0.95 -17.22 13.87
CA ALA A 382 0.19 -17.04 14.78
C ALA A 382 0.23 -15.62 15.35
N PHE A 383 0.05 -14.60 14.50
CA PHE A 383 -0.01 -13.19 14.92
C PHE A 383 -1.28 -12.86 15.71
N ALA A 384 -2.43 -13.42 15.31
CA ALA A 384 -3.69 -13.20 16.02
C ALA A 384 -3.65 -13.74 17.46
N ALA A 385 -2.86 -14.78 17.73
CA ALA A 385 -2.62 -15.27 19.09
C ALA A 385 -1.84 -14.28 19.99
N GLN A 386 -1.29 -13.22 19.40
CA GLN A 386 -0.52 -12.15 20.04
C GLN A 386 -1.19 -10.78 19.91
N ASP A 387 -2.51 -10.76 19.65
CA ASP A 387 -3.31 -9.56 19.46
C ASP A 387 -2.76 -8.65 18.33
N ILE A 388 -2.29 -9.27 17.25
CA ILE A 388 -1.90 -8.59 16.00
C ILE A 388 -2.72 -9.18 14.85
N ALA A 389 -3.41 -8.35 14.08
CA ALA A 389 -4.15 -8.76 12.91
C ALA A 389 -3.29 -8.61 11.65
N VAL A 390 -3.24 -9.66 10.82
CA VAL A 390 -2.51 -9.65 9.54
C VAL A 390 -3.50 -9.75 8.39
N HIS A 391 -3.35 -8.86 7.42
CA HIS A 391 -4.21 -8.72 6.25
C HIS A 391 -3.38 -8.96 4.99
N PHE A 392 -3.52 -10.15 4.40
CA PHE A 392 -2.90 -10.48 3.12
C PHE A 392 -3.80 -10.04 1.97
N ASP A 393 -3.18 -9.60 0.88
CA ASP A 393 -3.80 -9.30 -0.40
C ASP A 393 -3.07 -10.03 -1.53
N VAL A 394 -3.64 -11.13 -2.02
CA VAL A 394 -3.17 -11.88 -3.19
C VAL A 394 -4.05 -11.59 -4.43
N GLY A 395 -4.86 -10.54 -4.34
CA GLY A 395 -5.89 -10.18 -5.30
C GLY A 395 -6.83 -11.34 -5.62
N ASN A 396 -7.15 -11.51 -6.89
CA ASN A 396 -8.20 -12.40 -7.32
C ASN A 396 -7.87 -13.91 -7.23
N LEU A 397 -6.69 -14.30 -6.72
CA LEU A 397 -6.25 -15.71 -6.70
C LEU A 397 -7.28 -16.65 -6.05
N TYR A 398 -7.90 -16.22 -4.95
CA TYR A 398 -8.93 -16.98 -4.24
C TYR A 398 -10.34 -16.40 -4.35
N HIS A 399 -10.49 -15.21 -4.93
CA HIS A 399 -11.75 -14.49 -5.12
C HIS A 399 -11.88 -14.06 -6.60
N GLN A 400 -12.69 -14.78 -7.38
CA GLN A 400 -12.84 -14.53 -8.83
C GLN A 400 -14.12 -13.75 -9.18
N THR A 401 -14.88 -13.31 -8.18
CA THR A 401 -16.11 -12.53 -8.38
C THR A 401 -15.76 -11.05 -8.38
N GLU A 402 -16.56 -10.22 -9.05
CA GLU A 402 -16.40 -8.77 -8.99
C GLU A 402 -16.57 -8.25 -7.55
N GLY A 403 -15.74 -7.28 -7.16
CA GLY A 403 -15.68 -6.73 -5.81
C GLY A 403 -14.49 -7.25 -5.02
N LEU A 404 -14.42 -6.90 -3.73
CA LEU A 404 -13.34 -7.28 -2.82
C LEU A 404 -13.83 -8.34 -1.82
N SER A 405 -12.91 -9.14 -1.28
CA SER A 405 -13.22 -10.16 -0.27
C SER A 405 -12.05 -10.35 0.71
N PRO A 406 -11.98 -9.59 1.82
CA PRO A 406 -10.92 -9.71 2.82
C PRO A 406 -10.74 -11.12 3.40
N GLU A 407 -11.82 -11.91 3.53
CA GLU A 407 -11.75 -13.30 4.01
C GLU A 407 -11.04 -14.25 3.04
N GLN A 408 -10.96 -13.87 1.76
CA GLN A 408 -10.29 -14.59 0.69
C GLN A 408 -8.95 -13.96 0.33
N HIS A 409 -8.46 -13.01 1.14
CA HIS A 409 -7.22 -12.27 0.91
C HIS A 409 -7.24 -11.45 -0.39
N ASP A 410 -8.37 -10.79 -0.67
CA ASP A 410 -8.52 -9.87 -1.79
C ASP A 410 -8.96 -8.49 -1.28
N LEU A 411 -8.02 -7.53 -1.31
CA LEU A 411 -8.19 -6.13 -0.93
C LEU A 411 -8.04 -5.20 -2.14
N GLY A 412 -7.97 -5.74 -3.36
CA GLY A 412 -7.95 -4.97 -4.60
C GLY A 412 -6.56 -4.62 -5.15
N GLY A 413 -5.50 -5.24 -4.63
CA GLY A 413 -4.14 -5.24 -5.19
C GLY A 413 -3.60 -6.66 -5.16
N GLY A 414 -2.28 -6.84 -5.27
CA GLY A 414 -1.67 -8.17 -5.38
C GLY A 414 -2.07 -8.89 -6.67
N GLU A 415 -1.10 -9.35 -7.45
CA GLU A 415 -1.42 -9.97 -8.73
C GLU A 415 -0.47 -11.08 -9.18
N GLN A 416 -0.94 -11.82 -10.18
CA GLN A 416 -0.07 -12.72 -10.93
C GLN A 416 0.80 -11.90 -11.88
N ILE A 417 2.10 -11.89 -11.65
CA ILE A 417 3.07 -11.18 -12.49
C ILE A 417 3.80 -12.11 -13.47
N PRO A 418 4.40 -11.59 -14.56
CA PRO A 418 5.17 -12.41 -15.49
C PRO A 418 6.32 -13.17 -14.80
N PHE A 419 6.53 -14.43 -15.21
CA PHE A 419 7.61 -15.25 -14.68
C PHE A 419 9.00 -14.67 -14.98
N VAL A 420 9.85 -14.64 -13.94
CA VAL A 420 11.27 -14.35 -14.06
C VAL A 420 12.06 -15.47 -13.37
N GLN A 421 13.16 -15.90 -14.00
CA GLN A 421 13.94 -17.03 -13.50
C GLN A 421 14.62 -16.75 -12.16
N THR A 422 15.07 -15.51 -11.92
CA THR A 422 15.79 -15.10 -10.72
C THR A 422 15.39 -13.69 -10.30
N THR A 423 15.27 -13.45 -8.98
CA THR A 423 14.97 -12.13 -8.41
C THR A 423 15.72 -11.95 -7.11
N THR A 424 16.32 -10.77 -6.92
CA THR A 424 17.00 -10.36 -5.67
C THR A 424 16.67 -8.89 -5.35
N PHE A 425 17.24 -8.33 -4.30
CA PHE A 425 17.16 -6.88 -4.02
C PHE A 425 18.04 -6.02 -4.96
N ALA A 426 19.03 -6.62 -5.62
CA ALA A 426 19.88 -5.93 -6.57
C ALA A 426 19.42 -6.25 -8.00
N SER A 427 19.10 -5.22 -8.78
CA SER A 427 18.77 -5.40 -10.19
C SER A 427 20.01 -5.74 -11.01
N SER A 428 19.82 -6.52 -12.07
CA SER A 428 20.87 -6.82 -13.05
C SER A 428 20.32 -6.67 -14.47
N GLU A 429 21.20 -6.63 -15.48
CA GLU A 429 20.77 -6.64 -16.88
C GLU A 429 19.94 -7.89 -17.23
N GLN A 430 20.14 -8.99 -16.50
CA GLN A 430 19.50 -10.27 -16.76
C GLN A 430 18.23 -10.50 -15.92
N ALA A 431 17.98 -9.71 -14.88
CA ALA A 431 16.86 -9.92 -13.97
C ALA A 431 16.42 -8.64 -13.22
N PRO A 432 15.12 -8.30 -13.23
CA PRO A 432 14.56 -7.27 -12.35
C PRO A 432 14.72 -7.63 -10.86
N SER A 433 14.88 -6.60 -10.05
CA SER A 433 14.82 -6.70 -8.58
C SER A 433 13.38 -6.73 -8.08
N ILE A 434 13.18 -7.08 -6.80
CA ILE A 434 11.87 -6.93 -6.13
C ILE A 434 11.31 -5.50 -6.25
N LEU A 435 12.18 -4.49 -6.20
CA LEU A 435 11.79 -3.08 -6.29
C LEU A 435 11.32 -2.68 -7.69
N ASP A 436 11.91 -3.30 -8.73
CA ASP A 436 11.46 -3.09 -10.12
C ASP A 436 10.07 -3.72 -10.36
N HIS A 437 9.72 -4.77 -9.61
CA HIS A 437 8.38 -5.36 -9.61
C HIS A 437 7.41 -4.47 -8.82
N LYS A 438 7.75 -4.10 -7.59
CA LYS A 438 6.98 -3.18 -6.75
C LYS A 438 6.65 -1.89 -7.50
N ALA A 439 7.63 -1.24 -8.12
CA ALA A 439 7.41 0.01 -8.87
C ALA A 439 6.39 -0.11 -10.03
N LYS A 440 6.13 -1.32 -10.55
CA LYS A 440 5.19 -1.56 -11.65
C LYS A 440 3.82 -2.05 -11.20
N HIS A 441 3.78 -2.81 -10.10
CA HIS A 441 2.63 -3.61 -9.70
C HIS A 441 2.00 -3.14 -8.39
N PHE A 442 2.65 -2.22 -7.68
CA PHE A 442 2.23 -1.74 -6.36
C PHE A 442 1.75 -0.29 -6.41
N ASP A 443 0.51 -0.04 -5.95
CA ASP A 443 -0.07 1.30 -5.88
C ASP A 443 0.66 2.16 -4.82
N LEU A 444 1.11 3.35 -5.21
CA LEU A 444 1.88 4.23 -4.33
C LEU A 444 1.15 4.60 -3.03
N LYS A 445 -0.20 4.65 -3.04
CA LYS A 445 -1.02 4.89 -1.84
C LYS A 445 -0.82 3.84 -0.75
N ARG A 446 -0.42 2.62 -1.12
CA ARG A 446 -0.22 1.50 -0.19
C ARG A 446 1.14 1.53 0.49
N ARG A 447 2.13 2.22 -0.09
CA ARG A 447 3.51 2.27 0.41
C ARG A 447 3.68 2.71 1.87
N PRO A 448 2.84 3.60 2.44
CA PRO A 448 2.94 3.97 3.86
C PRO A 448 2.47 2.86 4.84
N ILE A 449 1.69 1.87 4.37
CA ILE A 449 0.99 0.92 5.25
C ILE A 449 1.36 -0.54 4.95
N PHE A 450 1.56 -0.87 3.68
CA PHE A 450 1.73 -2.25 3.23
C PHE A 450 3.21 -2.66 3.22
N HIS A 451 3.44 -3.89 3.67
CA HIS A 451 4.58 -4.68 3.27
C HIS A 451 4.34 -5.27 1.88
N TYR A 452 5.39 -5.39 1.07
CA TYR A 452 5.35 -5.99 -0.25
C TYR A 452 6.08 -7.34 -0.23
N MET A 453 5.33 -8.41 -0.47
CA MET A 453 5.82 -9.76 -0.54
C MET A 453 5.78 -10.26 -1.99
N LEU A 454 6.93 -10.69 -2.51
CA LEU A 454 6.99 -11.34 -3.82
C LEU A 454 7.25 -12.84 -3.68
N MET A 455 6.29 -13.65 -4.14
CA MET A 455 6.49 -15.08 -4.36
C MET A 455 7.25 -15.30 -5.67
N ALA A 456 8.57 -15.37 -5.56
CA ALA A 456 9.51 -15.50 -6.67
C ALA A 456 9.91 -16.96 -6.93
N ASN A 457 10.50 -17.20 -8.11
CA ASN A 457 11.06 -18.52 -8.43
C ASN A 457 12.30 -18.85 -7.61
N SER A 458 13.37 -18.06 -7.71
CA SER A 458 14.65 -18.33 -7.07
C SER A 458 15.49 -17.06 -6.95
N GLN A 459 16.47 -17.07 -6.05
CA GLN A 459 17.53 -16.07 -5.98
C GLN A 459 18.81 -16.50 -6.73
N GLU A 460 18.90 -17.77 -7.13
CA GLU A 460 20.03 -18.30 -7.88
C GLU A 460 19.99 -17.85 -9.34
N ALA A 461 21.14 -17.50 -9.91
CA ALA A 461 21.23 -16.98 -11.27
C ALA A 461 20.76 -17.99 -12.34
N ASP A 462 20.86 -19.29 -12.06
CA ASP A 462 20.37 -20.36 -12.95
C ASP A 462 18.92 -20.78 -12.65
N GLY A 463 18.26 -20.10 -11.70
CA GLY A 463 16.90 -20.39 -11.27
C GLY A 463 16.74 -21.69 -10.46
N SER A 464 17.83 -22.38 -10.10
CA SER A 464 17.75 -23.59 -9.28
C SER A 464 17.28 -23.27 -7.85
N GLY A 465 16.78 -24.26 -7.12
CA GLY A 465 16.35 -24.06 -5.73
C GLY A 465 17.53 -23.62 -4.83
N GLY A 466 17.36 -22.51 -4.12
CA GLY A 466 18.36 -21.88 -3.26
C GLY A 466 17.81 -21.53 -1.88
N SER A 467 18.10 -20.32 -1.37
CA SER A 467 17.48 -19.80 -0.15
C SER A 467 15.95 -19.79 -0.24
N SER A 468 15.25 -20.01 0.88
CA SER A 468 13.79 -20.01 0.94
C SER A 468 13.20 -18.60 0.81
N GLY A 469 13.94 -17.59 1.24
CA GLY A 469 13.52 -16.20 1.19
C GLY A 469 14.69 -15.25 1.39
N LEU A 470 14.37 -13.97 1.35
CA LEU A 470 15.27 -12.85 1.60
C LEU A 470 14.44 -11.61 1.91
N ALA A 471 14.76 -10.90 2.98
CA ALA A 471 14.01 -9.72 3.39
C ALA A 471 14.90 -8.57 3.86
N GLU A 472 14.31 -7.39 3.84
CA GLU A 472 14.84 -6.24 4.54
C GLU A 472 14.77 -6.42 6.06
N LEU A 473 15.77 -5.90 6.77
CA LEU A 473 15.69 -5.70 8.22
C LEU A 473 14.98 -4.38 8.47
N PHE A 474 13.99 -4.34 9.37
CA PHE A 474 13.24 -3.11 9.71
C PHE A 474 12.63 -2.39 8.48
N GLY A 475 12.34 -3.14 7.43
CA GLY A 475 11.82 -2.63 6.17
C GLY A 475 10.41 -3.11 5.88
N ASN A 476 10.04 -3.08 4.61
CA ASN A 476 8.73 -3.50 4.18
C ASN A 476 8.74 -4.45 2.98
N ASP A 477 9.90 -4.79 2.43
CA ASP A 477 10.02 -5.64 1.26
C ASP A 477 10.59 -7.02 1.60
N LEU A 478 9.98 -8.09 1.07
CA LEU A 478 10.40 -9.47 1.28
C LEU A 478 10.16 -10.37 0.07
N ILE A 479 11.08 -11.32 -0.15
CA ILE A 479 11.02 -12.33 -1.21
C ILE A 479 10.80 -13.69 -0.58
N ILE A 480 9.86 -14.47 -1.12
CA ILE A 480 9.72 -15.90 -0.88
C ILE A 480 10.14 -16.64 -2.15
N SER A 481 11.22 -17.41 -2.10
CA SER A 481 11.88 -18.02 -3.27
C SER A 481 11.96 -19.56 -3.18
N LEU A 482 10.80 -20.19 -3.03
CA LEU A 482 10.65 -21.65 -2.90
C LEU A 482 10.51 -22.39 -4.24
N GLY A 483 10.65 -21.71 -5.39
CA GLY A 483 10.58 -22.33 -6.71
C GLY A 483 11.74 -23.29 -6.98
N ASN A 484 11.47 -24.33 -7.77
CA ASN A 484 12.39 -25.43 -8.06
C ASN A 484 12.90 -26.22 -6.83
N TRP A 485 12.23 -26.12 -5.68
CA TRP A 485 12.48 -26.98 -4.51
C TRP A 485 11.92 -28.40 -4.67
N GLY A 486 11.02 -28.61 -5.63
CA GLY A 486 10.30 -29.88 -5.85
C GLY A 486 9.02 -30.02 -5.01
N LEU A 487 8.49 -28.89 -4.53
CA LEU A 487 7.21 -28.82 -3.83
C LEU A 487 6.05 -29.10 -4.80
N ASN A 488 5.01 -29.77 -4.32
CA ASN A 488 3.83 -30.13 -5.11
C ASN A 488 2.64 -30.44 -4.20
N LEU A 489 1.46 -30.62 -4.81
CA LEU A 489 0.21 -30.92 -4.12
C LEU A 489 -0.35 -32.30 -4.52
N GLU A 490 0.51 -33.23 -4.97
CA GLU A 490 0.07 -34.51 -5.53
C GLU A 490 -0.32 -35.54 -4.45
N SER A 491 0.06 -35.32 -3.20
CA SER A 491 -0.28 -36.16 -2.05
C SER A 491 -0.49 -35.32 -0.79
N GLU A 492 -1.27 -35.82 0.17
CA GLU A 492 -1.50 -35.14 1.47
C GLU A 492 -0.20 -34.75 2.16
N LEU A 493 0.80 -35.65 2.14
CA LEU A 493 2.11 -35.38 2.73
C LEU A 493 2.81 -34.21 2.03
N MET A 494 2.85 -34.19 0.69
CA MET A 494 3.49 -33.10 -0.04
C MET A 494 2.72 -31.78 0.03
N THR A 495 1.39 -31.85 0.10
CA THR A 495 0.53 -30.70 0.39
C THR A 495 0.90 -30.08 1.75
N ASN A 496 1.03 -30.89 2.80
CA ASN A 496 1.45 -30.43 4.12
C ASN A 496 2.85 -29.80 4.08
N VAL A 497 3.83 -30.46 3.45
CA VAL A 497 5.20 -29.93 3.31
C VAL A 497 5.21 -28.58 2.60
N THR A 498 4.45 -28.47 1.50
CA THR A 498 4.36 -27.23 0.72
C THR A 498 3.77 -26.09 1.56
N TYR A 499 2.65 -26.33 2.26
CA TYR A 499 2.01 -25.30 3.07
C TYR A 499 2.85 -24.91 4.29
N ASN A 500 3.44 -25.89 4.98
CA ASN A 500 4.25 -25.65 6.17
C ASN A 500 5.55 -24.90 5.85
N TYR A 501 6.21 -25.22 4.73
CA TYR A 501 7.40 -24.48 4.29
C TYR A 501 7.07 -23.04 3.88
N GLN A 502 5.96 -22.81 3.18
CA GLN A 502 5.51 -21.45 2.90
C GLN A 502 5.20 -20.69 4.19
N ALA A 503 4.42 -21.26 5.11
CA ALA A 503 4.04 -20.58 6.35
C ALA A 503 5.26 -20.20 7.23
N GLY A 504 6.20 -21.14 7.41
CA GLY A 504 7.42 -20.89 8.19
C GLY A 504 8.34 -19.86 7.52
N THR A 505 8.47 -19.90 6.19
CA THR A 505 9.29 -18.93 5.45
C THR A 505 8.66 -17.54 5.48
N ILE A 506 7.36 -17.41 5.20
CA ILE A 506 6.66 -16.12 5.23
C ILE A 506 6.79 -15.45 6.60
N MET A 507 6.57 -16.21 7.69
CA MET A 507 6.71 -15.67 9.04
C MET A 507 8.17 -15.30 9.37
N HIS A 508 9.16 -16.05 8.87
CA HIS A 508 10.58 -15.72 9.05
C HIS A 508 10.95 -14.41 8.35
N GLU A 509 10.63 -14.30 7.06
CA GLU A 509 10.98 -13.10 6.27
C GLU A 509 10.22 -11.86 6.74
N LEU A 510 8.95 -12.01 7.15
CA LEU A 510 8.20 -10.92 7.79
C LEU A 510 8.84 -10.50 9.12
N GLY A 511 9.42 -11.44 9.87
CA GLY A 511 10.12 -11.15 11.12
C GLY A 511 11.30 -10.20 10.92
N HIS A 512 12.05 -10.33 9.83
CA HIS A 512 13.11 -9.39 9.47
C HIS A 512 12.56 -7.97 9.24
N ASN A 513 11.46 -7.84 8.49
CA ASN A 513 10.79 -6.55 8.31
C ASN A 513 10.34 -5.93 9.63
N LEU A 514 9.92 -6.76 10.60
CA LEU A 514 9.51 -6.33 11.94
C LEU A 514 10.67 -6.14 12.93
N GLY A 515 11.91 -6.26 12.46
CA GLY A 515 13.12 -5.92 13.21
C GLY A 515 13.80 -7.08 13.94
N LEU A 516 13.45 -8.32 13.60
CA LEU A 516 14.08 -9.51 14.16
C LEU A 516 15.30 -9.95 13.37
N TYR A 517 16.27 -10.50 14.09
CA TYR A 517 17.42 -11.23 13.54
C TYR A 517 17.27 -12.72 13.86
N HIS A 518 18.16 -13.57 13.32
CA HIS A 518 18.05 -15.04 13.51
C HIS A 518 18.08 -15.52 14.97
N GLY A 519 18.72 -14.75 15.85
CA GLY A 519 18.75 -14.97 17.30
C GLY A 519 17.83 -14.04 18.08
N GLY A 520 16.88 -13.38 17.42
CA GLY A 520 15.98 -12.35 17.94
C GLY A 520 16.56 -10.95 17.81
N ASN A 521 17.60 -10.64 18.59
CA ASN A 521 18.29 -9.35 18.61
C ASN A 521 19.74 -9.42 18.12
N GLU A 522 20.16 -10.57 17.63
CA GLU A 522 21.51 -10.86 17.15
C GLU A 522 21.48 -11.86 15.98
N ASN A 523 22.59 -11.97 15.25
CA ASN A 523 22.69 -12.89 14.10
C ASN A 523 22.96 -14.36 14.50
N THR A 524 23.22 -14.63 15.79
CA THR A 524 23.55 -15.97 16.27
C THR A 524 22.40 -16.92 16.04
N ASN A 525 22.59 -17.88 15.12
CA ASN A 525 21.58 -18.85 14.71
C ASN A 525 21.77 -20.19 15.46
N PHE A 526 20.89 -21.16 15.23
CA PHE A 526 20.95 -22.52 15.78
C PHE A 526 20.97 -22.64 17.31
N LYS A 527 20.57 -21.58 18.04
CA LYS A 527 20.45 -21.58 19.50
C LYS A 527 19.30 -22.49 19.95
N PRO A 528 19.51 -23.65 20.59
CA PRO A 528 18.40 -24.57 20.88
C PRO A 528 17.37 -23.97 21.83
N ASN A 529 17.80 -23.14 22.78
CA ASN A 529 16.91 -22.44 23.71
C ASN A 529 16.25 -21.18 23.11
N HIS A 530 16.54 -20.77 21.88
CA HIS A 530 15.84 -19.67 21.23
C HIS A 530 14.73 -20.21 20.32
N PHE A 531 13.52 -20.23 20.86
CA PHE A 531 12.38 -20.99 20.32
C PHE A 531 11.56 -20.13 19.37
N SER A 532 12.05 -20.00 18.14
CA SER A 532 11.52 -19.05 17.16
C SER A 532 11.70 -19.53 15.73
N VAL A 533 10.77 -19.21 14.84
CA VAL A 533 10.96 -19.41 13.39
C VAL A 533 12.12 -18.59 12.82
N MET A 534 12.57 -17.52 13.50
CA MET A 534 13.77 -16.77 13.10
C MET A 534 15.05 -17.61 13.19
N ASN A 535 15.03 -18.67 14.00
CA ASN A 535 16.13 -19.60 14.14
C ASN A 535 15.95 -20.77 13.16
N TYR A 536 16.96 -21.01 12.32
CA TYR A 536 16.95 -22.04 11.28
C TYR A 536 16.79 -23.47 11.81
N LEU A 537 17.04 -23.70 13.11
CA LEU A 537 16.71 -24.97 13.73
C LEU A 537 15.20 -25.28 13.62
N TYR A 538 14.36 -24.24 13.64
CA TYR A 538 12.90 -24.31 13.71
C TYR A 538 12.19 -23.87 12.42
N GLN A 539 12.71 -22.89 11.66
CA GLN A 539 12.05 -22.33 10.46
C GLN A 539 11.36 -23.38 9.55
N LEU A 540 12.11 -24.36 9.04
CA LEU A 540 11.60 -25.41 8.15
C LEU A 540 11.20 -26.70 8.89
N SER A 541 11.46 -26.78 10.19
CA SER A 541 11.17 -27.98 10.98
C SER A 541 9.92 -27.84 11.84
N GLY A 542 9.41 -26.62 12.01
CA GLY A 542 8.41 -26.27 13.02
C GLY A 542 9.00 -26.30 14.43
N LEU A 543 8.32 -25.64 15.36
CA LEU A 543 8.69 -25.66 16.79
C LEU A 543 8.21 -26.97 17.44
N SER A 544 9.00 -27.46 18.39
CA SER A 544 8.62 -28.57 19.26
C SER A 544 7.70 -28.11 20.39
N THR A 545 7.20 -29.04 21.20
CA THR A 545 6.48 -28.74 22.44
C THR A 545 7.43 -28.97 23.61
N ILE A 546 7.65 -27.93 24.42
CA ILE A 546 8.46 -28.02 25.65
C ILE A 546 7.86 -29.04 26.61
N GLY A 547 8.69 -29.94 27.12
CA GLY A 547 8.32 -31.03 28.00
C GLY A 547 7.81 -32.28 27.26
N ASN A 548 8.11 -32.42 25.98
CA ASN A 548 7.65 -33.56 25.17
C ASN A 548 8.66 -33.94 24.08
N ASN A 549 9.07 -32.99 23.24
CA ASN A 549 9.91 -33.28 22.06
C ASN A 549 10.89 -32.16 21.71
N GLU A 550 11.30 -31.36 22.69
CA GLU A 550 12.20 -30.22 22.50
C GLU A 550 13.56 -30.57 21.90
N GLY A 551 14.10 -31.77 22.20
CA GLY A 551 15.39 -32.21 21.68
C GLY A 551 15.38 -32.59 20.19
N ASP A 552 14.24 -32.93 19.61
CA ASP A 552 14.14 -33.54 18.27
C ASP A 552 14.77 -32.68 17.17
N ARG A 553 14.60 -31.35 17.23
CA ARG A 553 15.09 -30.44 16.18
C ARG A 553 16.61 -30.39 16.17
N TYR A 554 17.19 -30.27 17.35
CA TYR A 554 18.64 -30.34 17.57
C TYR A 554 19.21 -31.68 17.13
N LEU A 555 18.63 -32.79 17.62
CA LEU A 555 19.10 -34.14 17.31
C LEU A 555 18.96 -34.49 15.82
N ARG A 556 17.86 -34.07 15.17
CA ARG A 556 17.68 -34.23 13.72
C ARG A 556 18.73 -33.46 12.93
N ARG A 557 19.15 -32.28 13.39
CA ARG A 557 20.13 -31.45 12.68
C ARG A 557 21.55 -32.01 12.78
N TRP A 558 21.96 -32.47 13.96
CA TRP A 558 23.35 -32.84 14.24
C TRP A 558 23.62 -34.34 14.26
N PHE A 559 22.62 -35.16 14.57
CA PHE A 559 22.75 -36.61 14.74
C PHE A 559 21.78 -37.40 13.85
N ARG A 560 21.38 -36.85 12.70
CA ARG A 560 20.50 -37.55 11.75
C ARG A 560 21.06 -38.94 11.41
N LYS A 561 20.20 -39.96 11.47
CA LYS A 561 20.55 -41.38 11.21
C LYS A 561 21.47 -42.00 12.26
N ASN A 562 21.65 -41.35 13.42
CA ASN A 562 22.34 -41.96 14.55
C ASN A 562 21.36 -42.86 15.31
N GLU A 563 21.63 -44.16 15.34
CA GLU A 563 20.79 -45.18 15.98
C GLU A 563 20.50 -44.92 17.48
N ASN A 564 21.36 -44.15 18.17
CA ASN A 564 21.20 -43.90 19.61
C ASN A 564 20.16 -42.82 19.92
N CYS A 565 20.11 -41.73 19.14
CA CYS A 565 19.29 -40.56 19.47
C CYS A 565 18.36 -40.10 18.34
N PHE A 566 18.68 -40.36 17.07
CA PHE A 566 17.81 -40.00 15.95
C PHE A 566 17.95 -40.99 14.77
N PRO A 567 17.39 -42.22 14.91
CA PRO A 567 17.53 -43.27 13.90
C PRO A 567 16.89 -42.90 12.56
N GLU A 568 17.27 -43.62 11.51
CA GLU A 568 16.71 -43.39 10.18
C GLU A 568 15.20 -43.68 10.15
N GLY A 569 14.41 -42.74 9.62
CA GLY A 569 12.95 -42.84 9.56
C GLY A 569 12.21 -42.25 10.76
N SER A 570 12.92 -41.71 11.77
CA SER A 570 12.27 -40.95 12.85
C SER A 570 11.51 -39.74 12.30
N ALA A 571 10.20 -39.71 12.55
CA ALA A 571 9.37 -38.54 12.33
C ALA A 571 9.54 -37.55 13.49
N ILE A 572 9.43 -36.26 13.20
CA ILE A 572 9.37 -35.22 14.22
C ILE A 572 7.92 -34.78 14.40
N LEU A 573 7.43 -34.71 15.65
CA LEU A 573 6.10 -34.17 15.93
C LEU A 573 6.07 -32.66 15.68
N ASN A 574 4.92 -32.15 15.26
CA ASN A 574 4.70 -30.77 14.84
C ASN A 574 5.62 -30.39 13.66
N GLY A 575 5.92 -31.39 12.83
CA GLY A 575 6.91 -31.33 11.77
C GLY A 575 6.33 -30.88 10.44
N PRO A 576 7.18 -30.67 9.42
CA PRO A 576 6.72 -30.19 8.11
C PRO A 576 5.82 -31.18 7.37
N THR A 577 5.82 -32.46 7.73
CA THR A 577 4.93 -33.47 7.13
C THR A 577 3.57 -33.56 7.81
N ASP A 578 3.41 -32.98 9.00
CA ASP A 578 2.16 -33.02 9.74
C ASP A 578 1.15 -32.07 9.12
N ASP A 579 -0.14 -32.32 9.36
CA ASP A 579 -1.21 -31.39 9.00
C ASP A 579 -0.89 -29.98 9.51
N ILE A 580 -1.21 -28.97 8.72
CA ILE A 580 -0.89 -27.56 9.01
C ILE A 580 -1.42 -27.07 10.35
N THR A 581 -2.49 -27.69 10.88
CA THR A 581 -3.01 -27.38 12.22
C THR A 581 -2.04 -27.78 13.33
N ASN A 582 -1.24 -28.83 13.13
CA ASN A 582 -0.25 -29.34 14.08
C ASN A 582 1.16 -28.78 13.86
N PHE A 583 1.50 -28.30 12.67
CA PHE A 583 2.78 -27.62 12.43
C PHE A 583 2.85 -26.34 13.26
N VAL A 584 3.83 -26.18 14.14
CA VAL A 584 3.91 -25.01 15.02
C VAL A 584 4.91 -24.00 14.45
N ILE A 585 4.44 -22.76 14.26
CA ILE A 585 5.25 -21.57 13.98
C ILE A 585 4.96 -20.54 15.08
N ASP A 586 6.01 -19.93 15.62
CA ASP A 586 5.92 -18.89 16.66
C ASP A 586 7.23 -18.08 16.67
N TYR A 587 7.18 -16.87 17.21
CA TYR A 587 8.39 -16.18 17.70
C TYR A 587 8.59 -16.47 19.19
N SER A 588 9.78 -16.23 19.69
CA SER A 588 10.08 -16.49 21.09
C SER A 588 9.46 -15.47 22.04
N HIS A 589 8.99 -15.94 23.20
CA HIS A 589 8.56 -15.11 24.34
C HIS A 589 9.68 -14.88 25.37
N GLY A 590 10.94 -15.21 25.06
CA GLY A 590 12.07 -14.99 25.96
C GLY A 590 11.98 -15.75 27.29
N LYS A 591 11.34 -16.94 27.30
CA LYS A 591 11.05 -17.71 28.52
C LYS A 591 12.17 -18.67 28.90
N ASN A 592 13.04 -19.04 27.96
CA ASN A 592 14.10 -20.01 28.21
C ASN A 592 15.31 -19.31 28.85
N LEU A 593 15.92 -19.96 29.84
CA LEU A 593 17.12 -19.42 30.49
C LEU A 593 18.36 -19.68 29.61
N PRO A 594 19.48 -18.95 29.84
CA PRO A 594 20.68 -19.10 29.03
C PRO A 594 21.28 -20.51 29.09
N LEU A 595 21.74 -21.03 27.95
CA LEU A 595 22.55 -22.24 27.88
C LEU A 595 24.04 -21.85 27.90
N ASP A 596 24.81 -22.43 28.82
CA ASP A 596 26.24 -22.17 28.98
C ASP A 596 27.03 -23.32 28.36
N GLU A 597 27.63 -23.10 27.20
CA GLU A 597 28.40 -24.13 26.48
C GLU A 597 29.68 -24.53 27.20
N ALA A 598 30.22 -23.68 28.09
CA ALA A 598 31.36 -24.05 28.91
C ALA A 598 30.99 -25.13 29.94
N LYS A 599 29.71 -25.20 30.32
CA LYS A 599 29.19 -26.16 31.31
C LYS A 599 27.70 -26.46 31.09
N LEU A 600 27.42 -27.20 30.02
CA LEU A 600 26.05 -27.56 29.64
C LEU A 600 25.53 -28.72 30.49
N ASP A 601 24.38 -28.55 31.13
CA ASP A 601 23.72 -29.56 31.97
C ASP A 601 22.54 -30.17 31.21
N GLU A 602 22.72 -31.38 30.69
CA GLU A 602 21.72 -32.09 29.87
C GLU A 602 20.41 -32.34 30.61
N SER A 603 20.47 -32.46 31.95
CA SER A 603 19.29 -32.71 32.78
C SER A 603 18.30 -31.55 32.79
N LYS A 604 18.71 -30.38 32.29
CA LYS A 604 17.89 -29.18 32.17
C LYS A 604 17.29 -28.95 30.79
N GLY A 605 17.61 -29.81 29.80
CA GLY A 605 17.13 -29.66 28.43
C GLY A 605 17.43 -28.30 27.84
N LEU A 606 16.40 -27.58 27.38
CA LEU A 606 16.53 -26.20 26.86
C LEU A 606 16.65 -25.13 27.94
N ASN A 607 16.89 -25.53 29.19
CA ASN A 607 16.93 -24.66 30.37
C ASN A 607 15.63 -23.87 30.57
N ASN A 608 14.51 -24.56 30.37
CA ASN A 608 13.15 -24.10 30.69
C ASN A 608 12.63 -24.84 31.93
N PRO A 609 11.86 -24.21 32.84
CA PRO A 609 11.28 -24.90 34.00
C PRO A 609 10.42 -26.13 33.68
N ASN A 610 9.84 -26.19 32.48
CA ASN A 610 9.02 -27.29 32.00
C ASN A 610 9.77 -28.21 31.03
N SER A 611 11.08 -28.00 30.81
CA SER A 611 11.85 -28.83 29.88
C SER A 611 12.09 -30.22 30.46
N GLU A 612 12.01 -31.23 29.59
CA GLU A 612 12.62 -32.54 29.80
C GLU A 612 14.12 -32.51 29.44
N ALA A 613 14.85 -33.49 29.94
CA ALA A 613 16.30 -33.60 29.70
C ALA A 613 16.59 -33.96 28.23
N ILE A 614 17.69 -33.43 27.69
CA ILE A 614 18.12 -33.66 26.29
C ILE A 614 19.54 -34.23 26.30
N ASP A 615 19.73 -35.36 25.63
CA ASP A 615 21.05 -35.97 25.35
C ASP A 615 21.73 -35.21 24.21
N PHE A 616 22.36 -34.07 24.51
CA PHE A 616 22.94 -33.19 23.50
C PHE A 616 24.14 -33.82 22.80
N ASN A 617 24.88 -34.73 23.44
CA ASN A 617 26.02 -35.40 22.81
C ASN A 617 25.68 -36.76 22.16
N CYS A 618 24.42 -37.20 22.25
CA CYS A 618 23.90 -38.45 21.69
C CYS A 618 24.63 -39.71 22.21
N ASN A 619 25.04 -39.73 23.48
CA ASN A 619 25.74 -40.87 24.08
C ASN A 619 24.83 -41.86 24.83
N GLY A 620 23.54 -41.55 24.94
CA GLY A 620 22.53 -42.34 25.65
C GLY A 620 22.34 -41.96 27.13
N SER A 621 22.98 -40.91 27.62
CA SER A 621 22.81 -40.30 28.94
C SER A 621 22.16 -38.92 28.77
N THR A 622 21.26 -38.56 29.68
CA THR A 622 20.65 -37.20 29.74
C THR A 622 20.99 -36.51 31.07
N SER A 623 22.04 -36.99 31.74
CA SER A 623 22.44 -36.53 33.07
C SER A 623 23.86 -35.99 33.11
N ASP A 624 24.48 -35.83 31.93
CA ASP A 624 25.85 -35.39 31.84
C ASP A 624 25.93 -33.88 31.98
N VAL A 625 27.11 -33.44 32.44
CA VAL A 625 27.51 -32.04 32.37
C VAL A 625 28.64 -31.95 31.36
N LEU A 626 28.32 -31.47 30.17
CA LEU A 626 29.27 -31.31 29.07
C LEU A 626 30.14 -30.07 29.32
N VAL A 627 31.41 -30.16 28.95
CA VAL A 627 32.39 -29.08 29.13
C VAL A 627 32.92 -28.70 27.76
N ASP A 628 32.96 -27.40 27.49
CA ASP A 628 33.37 -26.81 26.22
C ASP A 628 32.63 -27.45 25.03
N PHE A 629 31.30 -27.54 25.13
CA PHE A 629 30.44 -28.23 24.16
C PHE A 629 29.63 -27.22 23.35
N ASN A 630 29.99 -27.11 22.07
CA ASN A 630 29.36 -26.21 21.12
C ASN A 630 28.01 -26.78 20.63
N LEU A 631 26.94 -26.03 20.86
CA LEU A 631 25.57 -26.39 20.51
C LEU A 631 25.14 -25.84 19.14
N ASN A 632 25.64 -24.69 18.73
CA ASN A 632 25.20 -23.99 17.53
C ASN A 632 26.15 -24.16 16.32
N ASP A 633 27.22 -24.94 16.48
CA ASP A 633 28.32 -25.16 15.52
C ASP A 633 28.99 -23.85 15.08
N ASP A 634 29.09 -22.88 15.99
CA ASP A 634 29.87 -21.66 15.76
C ASP A 634 31.38 -21.90 15.99
N SER A 635 32.20 -20.85 15.94
CA SER A 635 33.65 -20.98 16.12
C SER A 635 34.11 -20.93 17.59
N GLU A 636 33.19 -20.76 18.53
CA GLU A 636 33.39 -20.70 19.96
C GLU A 636 32.80 -21.96 20.60
N ASN A 637 33.30 -22.35 21.78
CA ASN A 637 32.80 -23.55 22.49
C ASN A 637 32.38 -23.23 23.92
N THR A 638 32.30 -21.94 24.26
CA THR A 638 32.06 -21.44 25.62
C THR A 638 31.06 -20.27 25.59
N SER A 639 30.23 -20.21 24.56
CA SER A 639 29.25 -19.14 24.40
C SER A 639 28.11 -19.30 25.40
N ILE A 640 27.47 -18.18 25.73
CA ILE A 640 26.21 -18.17 26.47
C ILE A 640 25.10 -17.92 25.47
N LEU A 641 24.36 -18.97 25.12
CA LEU A 641 23.24 -18.87 24.19
C LEU A 641 22.02 -18.36 24.96
N THR A 642 21.47 -17.23 24.52
CA THR A 642 20.34 -16.58 25.20
C THR A 642 19.08 -16.61 24.34
N ASP A 643 17.94 -16.73 25.02
CA ASP A 643 16.63 -16.50 24.42
C ASP A 643 16.29 -15.00 24.45
N TYR A 644 15.36 -14.58 23.61
CA TYR A 644 14.94 -13.19 23.47
C TYR A 644 13.44 -13.12 23.26
N ASP A 645 12.77 -12.15 23.92
CA ASP A 645 11.33 -11.93 23.74
C ASP A 645 11.10 -11.10 22.48
N GLU A 646 10.88 -11.80 21.38
CA GLU A 646 10.72 -11.23 20.06
C GLU A 646 9.35 -10.58 19.89
N TRP A 647 8.28 -11.22 20.39
CA TRP A 647 6.92 -10.69 20.30
C TRP A 647 6.75 -9.32 20.93
N SER A 648 7.38 -9.09 22.08
CA SER A 648 7.37 -7.79 22.76
C SER A 648 8.29 -6.75 22.10
N SER A 649 9.09 -7.16 21.10
CA SER A 649 10.11 -6.31 20.46
C SER A 649 9.80 -5.92 19.01
N LEU A 650 8.73 -6.46 18.43
CA LEU A 650 8.33 -6.18 17.04
C LEU A 650 8.15 -4.68 16.81
N ILE A 651 8.61 -4.21 15.66
CA ILE A 651 8.45 -2.83 15.19
C ILE A 651 7.58 -2.88 13.94
N LEU A 652 6.32 -2.44 14.05
CA LEU A 652 5.35 -2.47 12.95
C LEU A 652 5.43 -1.18 12.10
N ASN A 653 5.63 -0.03 12.74
CA ASN A 653 5.75 1.25 12.03
C ASN A 653 7.11 1.40 11.35
N PHE A 654 7.18 1.10 10.05
CA PHE A 654 8.37 1.27 9.22
C PHE A 654 8.49 2.67 8.56
N THR A 655 7.47 3.54 8.64
CA THR A 655 7.48 4.85 7.95
C THR A 655 8.17 5.96 8.73
N ARG A 656 8.23 5.86 10.07
CA ARG A 656 8.74 6.90 10.98
C ARG A 656 10.11 6.59 11.59
N PHE A 657 10.60 5.36 11.43
CA PHE A 657 11.80 4.86 12.10
C PHE A 657 12.75 4.17 11.12
N TRP A 658 14.06 4.43 11.23
CA TRP A 658 15.09 3.55 10.68
C TRP A 658 16.31 3.49 11.61
N SER A 659 16.89 2.29 11.75
CA SER A 659 18.05 1.89 12.57
C SER A 659 17.90 2.02 14.10
N GLY A 660 17.44 0.93 14.74
CA GLY A 660 17.86 0.55 16.10
C GLY A 660 17.40 1.46 17.25
N ALA A 661 16.11 1.46 17.57
CA ALA A 661 15.60 1.95 18.86
C ALA A 661 14.38 1.09 19.24
N ASN A 662 14.25 0.46 20.40
CA ASN A 662 15.06 0.48 21.63
C ASN A 662 14.58 -0.69 22.51
N SER A 663 15.30 -1.82 22.57
CA SER A 663 15.17 -2.75 23.70
C SER A 663 16.39 -2.57 24.61
N GLY A 664 16.14 -2.24 25.88
CA GLY A 664 17.17 -1.85 26.82
C GLY A 664 18.17 -2.95 27.13
N HIS A 665 19.26 -3.04 26.37
CA HIS A 665 20.58 -3.46 26.86
C HIS A 665 21.68 -2.95 25.93
N SER A 666 22.78 -2.47 26.50
CA SER A 666 23.89 -1.94 25.73
C SER A 666 24.58 -3.05 24.94
N HIS A 667 24.49 -3.00 23.61
CA HIS A 667 25.54 -3.55 22.77
C HIS A 667 26.40 -2.42 22.21
N GLN A 668 27.71 -2.58 22.44
CA GLN A 668 28.75 -1.68 21.97
C GLN A 668 28.78 -1.67 20.43
N THR A 669 29.15 -0.51 19.87
CA THR A 669 29.28 -0.17 18.44
C THR A 669 27.98 0.00 17.65
N THR A 670 27.28 1.08 18.00
CA THR A 670 26.52 1.95 17.09
C THR A 670 27.15 2.06 15.69
N GLU A 671 26.54 1.43 14.69
CA GLU A 671 26.28 2.15 13.44
C GLU A 671 24.96 2.90 13.65
N MET A 672 25.04 4.16 14.09
CA MET A 672 23.90 5.07 14.00
C MET A 672 23.66 5.33 12.51
N ARG A 673 22.87 4.49 11.83
CA ARG A 673 22.46 4.78 10.45
C ARG A 673 21.34 5.84 10.50
N PRO A 674 21.37 6.86 9.61
CA PRO A 674 20.42 7.97 9.64
C PRO A 674 18.99 7.48 9.38
N LYS A 675 18.00 7.99 10.13
CA LYS A 675 16.60 7.61 9.92
C LYS A 675 16.17 8.03 8.50
N ARG A 676 15.50 7.19 7.72
CA ARG A 676 14.99 7.57 6.39
C ARG A 676 13.54 7.12 6.25
N SER A 677 12.70 7.97 5.66
CA SER A 677 11.30 7.67 5.35
C SER A 677 11.23 6.67 4.20
N ILE A 678 10.22 5.78 4.19
CA ILE A 678 10.01 4.85 3.08
C ILE A 678 9.87 5.59 1.75
N MET A 679 9.23 6.76 1.76
CA MET A 679 9.14 7.60 0.57
C MET A 679 10.49 8.17 0.18
N HIS A 680 11.37 8.53 1.12
CA HIS A 680 12.72 9.03 0.80
C HIS A 680 13.63 7.91 0.28
N THR A 681 13.51 6.70 0.80
CA THR A 681 14.39 5.57 0.52
C THR A 681 13.57 4.30 0.68
N ASP A 682 13.22 3.66 -0.45
CA ASP A 682 12.46 2.39 -0.47
C ASP A 682 13.34 1.15 -0.27
N ILE A 683 14.54 1.31 0.30
CA ILE A 683 15.48 0.20 0.46
C ILE A 683 16.13 0.27 1.81
N GLN A 684 16.16 -0.88 2.45
CA GLN A 684 16.75 -1.09 3.74
C GLN A 684 17.89 -2.09 3.69
N LEU A 685 18.58 -2.27 4.82
CA LEU A 685 19.61 -3.30 4.91
C LEU A 685 18.95 -4.66 4.77
N VAL A 686 19.34 -5.42 3.76
CA VAL A 686 18.89 -6.80 3.56
C VAL A 686 19.68 -7.71 4.50
N HIS A 687 18.98 -8.64 5.16
CA HIS A 687 19.63 -9.63 6.00
C HIS A 687 20.30 -10.72 5.15
N GLU A 688 21.42 -11.28 5.62
CA GLU A 688 22.09 -12.36 4.88
C GLU A 688 21.43 -13.71 5.20
N GLU A 689 20.77 -14.29 4.20
CA GLU A 689 20.16 -15.61 4.26
C GLU A 689 21.06 -16.68 3.66
N THR A 690 21.00 -17.91 4.20
CA THR A 690 21.76 -19.05 3.65
C THR A 690 20.84 -20.13 3.12
N ALA A 691 21.18 -20.71 1.97
CA ALA A 691 20.44 -21.84 1.41
C ALA A 691 20.45 -23.04 2.39
N PRO A 692 19.32 -23.77 2.51
CA PRO A 692 19.27 -24.93 3.39
C PRO A 692 20.21 -26.03 2.89
N PRO A 693 20.66 -26.94 3.78
CA PRO A 693 21.53 -28.03 3.39
C PRO A 693 20.90 -28.90 2.28
N LYS A 694 21.73 -29.45 1.39
CA LYS A 694 21.30 -30.38 0.31
C LYS A 694 20.37 -31.51 0.78
N ALA A 695 20.56 -31.95 2.02
CA ALA A 695 19.75 -32.99 2.65
C ALA A 695 18.26 -32.61 2.83
N VAL A 696 17.89 -31.33 2.76
CA VAL A 696 16.50 -30.85 2.72
C VAL A 696 15.90 -31.14 1.35
N PHE A 697 16.55 -30.74 0.27
CA PHE A 697 16.09 -31.02 -1.10
C PHE A 697 16.01 -32.53 -1.41
N GLU A 698 16.96 -33.32 -0.91
CA GLU A 698 16.90 -34.78 -1.00
C GLU A 698 15.69 -35.36 -0.25
N GLN A 699 15.34 -34.76 0.89
CA GLN A 699 14.18 -35.17 1.68
C GLN A 699 12.86 -34.83 0.99
N ILE A 700 12.74 -33.65 0.38
CA ILE A 700 11.58 -33.27 -0.45
C ILE A 700 11.41 -34.27 -1.61
N LYS A 701 12.50 -34.60 -2.31
CA LYS A 701 12.48 -35.61 -3.38
C LYS A 701 12.06 -36.98 -2.87
N HIS A 702 12.51 -37.38 -1.67
CA HIS A 702 12.11 -38.65 -1.08
C HIS A 702 10.62 -38.70 -0.80
N TRP A 703 10.08 -37.64 -0.19
CA TRP A 703 8.65 -37.48 0.09
C TRP A 703 7.79 -37.45 -1.16
N SER A 704 8.22 -36.74 -2.21
CA SER A 704 7.50 -36.68 -3.49
C SER A 704 7.43 -38.03 -4.21
N ASN A 705 8.39 -38.93 -3.98
CA ASN A 705 8.39 -40.27 -4.57
C ASN A 705 7.62 -41.30 -3.72
N TYR A 706 7.17 -40.91 -2.52
CA TYR A 706 6.40 -41.76 -1.62
C TYR A 706 4.94 -41.81 -2.11
N GLN A 707 4.69 -42.63 -3.13
CA GLN A 707 3.31 -42.95 -3.55
C GLN A 707 2.65 -43.79 -2.45
N GLN A 708 1.52 -43.32 -1.91
CA GLN A 708 0.67 -44.10 -1.01
C GLN A 708 0.15 -45.37 -1.69
#